data_AF-A0A1S3QNH1-F1
#
_entry.id   AF-A0A1S3QNH1-F1
#
_cell.length_a   1.000
_cell.length_b   1.000
_cell.length_c   1.000
_cell.angle_alpha   90.00
_cell.angle_beta   90.00
_cell.angle_gamma   90.00
#
_symmetry.space_group_name_H-M   'P 1'
#
loop_
_entity.id
_entity.type
_entity.pdbx_description
1 polymer ?
#
loop_
_entity_poly.entity_id
_entity_poly.type
_entity_poly.pdbx_seq_one_letter_code
_entity_poly.pdbx_strand_id
1 'polypeptide(L)'
;MLYDCRSDSFCSDVSLWDNSTIAFMRQSLPRPLTEVKCIEGDSLQDRFRALDVTTPLRASVLSGLVEVGGAAGYLNHPVQSTLQERVTLQYRTTTRLDMLNHRVLQEETDRTQRKATHVVMAVLYGAQAFFIFDSKQISGQHSGAGEADMHNVVKRMMPTFSADQIFSSLSDDEKPNSLLYQCTLYSDVDHINGSMTCDRALQVYETLPKHLGQQGEKAVPLYAWLYPLKNLGHSVEIMLLLFTKAECVLDHLRQATMRCQEIMTDSTNSCVMKWFPDLTYKLSRLSELLQKYWSEFKRELSMAVKTMRESEGVDENRLRDILQNHDQSPFCPQSVQLWLNNKAAEVKALNVCKTRNIPIMKSQEELDGVLRSLKDRILCFTLTSLEDEDPFLSTMEQHKHSVPENTMNQSDLTGQQETHYVQENIVNQSDLTGQQETHSVPENTMNQSDLTGQQHKHSVQENTVNQSDLTGQQETQRPFKPPDLTQKFKSDLRLFTKSYEDRRDGENIKFIAAVIPDISAPGSSIRLYQQGSLITTNFLLGLKPDPVQVAEIKQSCVLLKFPQSTIRRPERYRVEYRVMTTGLIKVSKRPWNEVVTLAPAETCVVPGLKPFTLYQIRYSVIEHSGMSDFSKVIEVKTLRSPPEHLYVSRLLNKTKETIKVTWLQPECNDGASVLHYKVDYKEAGLEGWSTMVTEGPECKCIISLNLSTCYRVRVSAVYGEGDTSETSRETDVPVNVWYIDLSERKASLLLEVLKLQPEKKPVELKGWSDEESEVRSFLQCLSYISQLSFCPWRYDPSKVIKFLVDLLSQAAEWEEQTGEKTLKLVSSVCTYSTFPFPFRDNSEQSDFLLDLCSHVKDYETQTGRSVLPALQPVYQSAPAVWSIDLSERKASLLLEVLKLQPEKKPVELNGWSDVESEVRSFLQCLSYISQLRFYPDWSDPSKQIKFLVDLLSQAAEWEEQTGEKTLKLVSSVWTYRTFPFCDSYYDDDEIKEYQCDFLLDLYSHVKDYQTQTGRSVLPALQPVYQSASPAVWSIDLSERKASLLLEVLKLQPEKKPVELKGWSDEESEVRSFLQCLSYISQLSFRCDDDRFFQTVCESIPVRSREEDQQLASLLQALGSTLSLGG
;
A
#
# COMPACT_ATOMS: atom_id res chain seq x y z
N MET A 1 36.52 30.31 -64.61
CA MET A 1 36.89 29.58 -63.38
C MET A 1 36.33 28.17 -63.46
N LEU A 2 37.02 27.21 -62.83
CA LEU A 2 36.52 25.85 -62.64
C LEU A 2 35.95 25.68 -61.23
N TYR A 3 34.97 24.79 -61.09
CA TYR A 3 34.27 24.50 -59.83
C TYR A 3 34.08 22.99 -59.68
N ASP A 4 34.17 22.50 -58.45
CA ASP A 4 33.84 21.12 -58.12
C ASP A 4 32.65 21.04 -57.15
N CYS A 5 31.49 20.62 -57.67
CA CYS A 5 30.28 20.38 -56.88
C CYS A 5 30.35 19.16 -55.95
N ARG A 6 31.49 18.46 -55.87
CA ARG A 6 31.74 17.44 -54.86
C ARG A 6 32.17 18.10 -53.54
N SER A 7 33.15 19.00 -53.60
CA SER A 7 33.67 19.76 -52.45
C SER A 7 33.09 21.17 -52.29
N ASP A 8 32.21 21.59 -53.20
CA ASP A 8 31.68 22.96 -53.33
C ASP A 8 32.76 24.05 -53.40
N SER A 9 33.92 23.72 -53.99
CA SER A 9 35.09 24.59 -54.04
C SER A 9 35.46 25.01 -55.47
N PHE A 10 36.07 26.19 -55.60
CA PHE A 10 36.65 26.66 -56.85
C PHE A 10 38.07 26.11 -57.04
N CYS A 11 38.38 25.64 -58.25
CA CYS A 11 39.72 25.19 -58.58
C CYS A 11 40.55 26.39 -59.06
N SER A 12 41.43 26.91 -58.20
CA SER A 12 42.38 27.99 -58.52
C SER A 12 43.47 27.56 -59.51
N ASP A 13 43.99 26.35 -59.34
CA ASP A 13 45.29 25.95 -59.88
C ASP A 13 45.25 25.51 -61.36
N VAL A 14 44.05 25.46 -61.96
CA VAL A 14 43.87 24.98 -63.34
C VAL A 14 42.76 25.75 -64.06
N SER A 15 43.01 26.12 -65.31
CA SER A 15 42.04 26.73 -66.21
C SER A 15 41.95 25.93 -67.51
N LEU A 16 40.78 25.95 -68.17
CA LEU A 16 40.59 25.36 -69.50
C LEU A 16 41.13 26.24 -70.64
N TRP A 17 41.32 27.54 -70.36
CA TRP A 17 41.75 28.56 -71.31
C TRP A 17 42.69 29.56 -70.63
N ASP A 18 43.59 30.16 -71.39
CA ASP A 18 44.45 31.24 -70.91
C ASP A 18 43.67 32.56 -70.71
N ASN A 19 44.30 33.52 -70.01
CA ASN A 19 43.66 34.80 -69.68
C ASN A 19 43.30 35.66 -70.91
N SER A 20 44.06 35.58 -72.01
CA SER A 20 43.76 36.27 -73.27
C SER A 20 42.53 35.68 -73.96
N THR A 21 42.45 34.34 -74.03
CA THR A 21 41.30 33.62 -74.58
C THR A 21 40.05 33.86 -73.73
N ILE A 22 40.15 33.86 -72.40
CA ILE A 22 39.05 34.23 -71.49
C ILE A 22 38.61 35.69 -71.71
N ALA A 23 39.56 36.64 -71.85
CA ALA A 23 39.24 38.04 -72.10
C ALA A 23 38.54 38.25 -73.45
N PHE A 24 38.94 37.52 -74.49
CA PHE A 24 38.29 37.55 -75.81
C PHE A 24 36.87 36.93 -75.80
N MET A 25 36.65 35.86 -75.02
CA MET A 25 35.34 35.22 -74.90
C MET A 25 34.37 35.96 -73.97
N ARG A 26 34.86 36.83 -73.08
CA ARG A 26 34.06 37.53 -72.07
C ARG A 26 33.19 38.61 -72.71
N GLN A 27 31.87 38.46 -72.56
CA GLN A 27 30.89 39.49 -72.80
C GLN A 27 30.40 40.03 -71.45
N SER A 28 30.28 41.35 -71.33
CA SER A 28 29.71 42.00 -70.15
C SER A 28 28.44 42.74 -70.56
N LEU A 29 27.33 42.43 -69.90
CA LEU A 29 26.01 42.98 -70.21
C LEU A 29 25.50 43.78 -69.00
N PRO A 30 25.14 45.07 -69.14
CA PRO A 30 24.52 45.81 -68.04
C PRO A 30 23.18 45.17 -67.66
N ARG A 31 23.00 44.91 -66.37
CA ARG A 31 21.78 44.35 -65.77
C ARG A 31 21.41 45.12 -64.48
N PRO A 32 21.17 46.44 -64.56
CA PRO A 32 20.67 47.19 -63.41
C PRO A 32 19.23 46.78 -63.09
N LEU A 33 19.02 46.25 -61.88
CA LEU A 33 17.71 45.98 -61.29
C LEU A 33 17.85 46.09 -59.77
N THR A 34 16.91 46.76 -59.11
CA THR A 34 16.83 46.83 -57.65
C THR A 34 15.48 46.28 -57.21
N GLU A 35 15.50 45.35 -56.26
CA GLU A 35 14.35 44.65 -55.68
C GLU A 35 14.36 44.89 -54.17
N VAL A 36 13.23 45.28 -53.60
CA VAL A 36 13.04 45.44 -52.16
C VAL A 36 11.76 44.71 -51.75
N LYS A 37 11.86 43.82 -50.77
CA LYS A 37 10.72 43.02 -50.27
C LYS A 37 10.85 42.72 -48.78
N CYS A 38 9.72 42.54 -48.10
CA CYS A 38 9.70 41.88 -46.80
C CYS A 38 9.75 40.36 -47.00
N ILE A 39 10.38 39.66 -46.06
CA ILE A 39 10.33 38.21 -45.96
C ILE A 39 9.21 37.85 -44.99
N GLU A 40 8.38 36.88 -45.37
CA GLU A 40 7.36 36.29 -44.51
C GLU A 40 7.92 34.98 -43.93
N GLY A 41 7.93 34.86 -42.60
CA GLY A 41 8.56 33.74 -41.88
C GLY A 41 10.06 33.92 -41.60
N ASP A 42 10.57 33.14 -40.64
CA ASP A 42 11.98 33.16 -40.19
C ASP A 42 12.62 31.75 -40.14
N SER A 43 11.94 30.72 -40.69
CA SER A 43 12.49 29.36 -40.73
C SER A 43 13.74 29.30 -41.62
N LEU A 44 14.64 28.34 -41.37
CA LEU A 44 15.77 28.07 -42.25
C LEU A 44 15.35 27.92 -43.73
N GLN A 45 14.18 27.34 -43.99
CA GLN A 45 13.65 27.18 -45.34
C GLN A 45 13.29 28.52 -45.99
N ASP A 46 12.74 29.47 -45.24
CA ASP A 46 12.36 30.80 -45.74
C ASP A 46 13.59 31.70 -45.93
N ARG A 47 14.58 31.61 -45.03
CA ARG A 47 15.87 32.28 -45.20
C ARG A 47 16.62 31.79 -46.44
N PHE A 48 16.60 30.48 -46.72
CA PHE A 48 17.16 29.95 -47.97
C PHE A 48 16.36 30.34 -49.22
N ARG A 49 15.01 30.47 -49.13
CA ARG A 49 14.18 31.02 -50.22
C ARG A 49 14.56 32.47 -50.51
N ALA A 50 14.72 33.31 -49.48
CA ALA A 50 15.11 34.72 -49.66
C ALA A 50 16.50 34.89 -50.29
N LEU A 51 17.43 33.97 -50.03
CA LEU A 51 18.74 33.91 -50.68
C LEU A 51 18.74 33.22 -52.07
N ASP A 52 17.60 32.67 -52.53
CA ASP A 52 17.46 31.85 -53.76
C ASP A 52 18.48 30.69 -53.87
N VAL A 53 18.86 30.08 -52.74
CA VAL A 53 19.87 29.01 -52.71
C VAL A 53 19.29 27.71 -53.29
N THR A 54 20.01 27.09 -54.23
CA THR A 54 19.61 25.79 -54.82
C THR A 54 19.80 24.65 -53.83
N THR A 55 18.91 23.64 -53.88
CA THR A 55 18.90 22.52 -52.92
C THR A 55 20.24 21.79 -52.72
N PRO A 56 21.04 21.47 -53.77
CA PRO A 56 22.34 20.82 -53.58
C PRO A 56 23.34 21.65 -52.78
N LEU A 57 23.22 22.99 -52.83
CA LEU A 57 24.05 23.94 -52.07
C LEU A 57 23.47 24.20 -50.67
N ARG A 58 22.14 24.22 -50.50
CA ARG A 58 21.48 24.27 -49.17
C ARG A 58 21.97 23.16 -48.26
N ALA A 59 22.08 21.94 -48.79
CA ALA A 59 22.61 20.78 -48.08
C ALA A 59 24.03 21.04 -47.50
N SER A 60 24.92 21.62 -48.29
CA SER A 60 26.29 21.97 -47.88
C SER A 60 26.37 23.11 -46.87
N VAL A 61 25.53 24.13 -47.02
CA VAL A 61 25.50 25.26 -46.06
C VAL A 61 24.94 24.80 -44.71
N LEU A 62 23.88 23.99 -44.71
CA LEU A 62 23.33 23.36 -43.49
C LEU A 62 24.37 22.47 -42.81
N SER A 63 25.05 21.62 -43.58
CA SER A 63 26.03 20.67 -43.07
C SER A 63 27.41 21.28 -42.77
N GLY A 64 27.62 22.56 -43.08
CA GLY A 64 28.85 23.29 -42.78
C GLY A 64 30.02 22.97 -43.71
N LEU A 65 29.76 22.45 -44.91
CA LEU A 65 30.76 22.32 -45.98
C LEU A 65 31.05 23.66 -46.67
N VAL A 66 30.07 24.58 -46.66
CA VAL A 66 30.19 25.93 -47.22
C VAL A 66 29.97 26.94 -46.10
N GLU A 67 31.00 27.75 -45.84
CA GLU A 67 30.89 28.92 -44.95
C GLU A 67 30.15 30.06 -45.66
N VAL A 68 29.43 30.88 -44.89
CA VAL A 68 28.62 31.99 -45.41
C VAL A 68 29.03 33.32 -44.78
N GLY A 69 29.27 34.32 -45.64
CA GLY A 69 29.62 35.69 -45.26
C GLY A 69 28.70 36.72 -45.92
N GLY A 70 29.00 38.00 -45.72
CA GLY A 70 28.20 39.11 -46.28
C GLY A 70 26.71 39.01 -45.89
N ALA A 71 25.82 39.23 -46.86
CA ALA A 71 24.38 39.08 -46.69
C ALA A 71 23.95 37.63 -46.35
N ALA A 72 24.69 36.61 -46.81
CA ALA A 72 24.37 35.22 -46.51
C ALA A 72 24.55 34.84 -45.03
N GLY A 73 25.22 35.69 -44.23
CA GLY A 73 25.27 35.59 -42.77
C GLY A 73 23.90 35.57 -42.08
N TYR A 74 22.84 36.06 -42.74
CA TYR A 74 21.45 35.96 -42.29
C TYR A 74 21.00 34.53 -41.92
N LEU A 75 21.55 33.49 -42.58
CA LEU A 75 21.27 32.08 -42.25
C LEU A 75 21.70 31.69 -40.81
N ASN A 76 22.65 32.42 -40.24
CA ASN A 76 23.18 32.21 -38.89
C ASN A 76 22.63 33.22 -37.85
N HIS A 77 21.71 34.11 -38.23
CA HIS A 77 21.01 34.97 -37.28
C HIS A 77 20.20 34.12 -36.26
N PRO A 78 20.02 34.53 -35.00
CA PRO A 78 19.17 33.81 -34.05
C PRO A 78 17.74 33.59 -34.58
N VAL A 79 17.10 32.49 -34.18
CA VAL A 79 15.70 32.20 -34.51
C VAL A 79 14.79 33.17 -33.75
N GLN A 80 13.76 33.70 -34.41
CA GLN A 80 12.79 34.62 -33.82
C GLN A 80 12.16 34.04 -32.55
N SER A 81 11.98 34.88 -31.53
CA SER A 81 11.22 34.52 -30.34
C SER A 81 9.71 34.78 -30.49
N THR A 82 8.88 33.91 -29.91
CA THR A 82 7.43 34.12 -29.77
C THR A 82 7.06 35.34 -28.90
N LEU A 83 8.02 35.86 -28.12
CA LEU A 83 7.90 37.08 -27.31
C LEU A 83 8.44 38.32 -28.04
N GLN A 84 8.73 38.21 -29.34
CA GLN A 84 9.42 39.21 -30.14
C GLN A 84 8.78 39.37 -31.52
N GLU A 85 8.35 40.59 -31.83
CA GLU A 85 7.96 40.96 -33.18
C GLU A 85 9.22 41.13 -34.04
N ARG A 86 9.20 40.57 -35.26
CA ARG A 86 10.30 40.62 -36.22
C ARG A 86 9.79 40.91 -37.61
N VAL A 87 10.44 41.83 -38.32
CA VAL A 87 10.22 42.05 -39.76
C VAL A 87 11.56 42.14 -40.46
N THR A 88 11.81 41.27 -41.43
CA THR A 88 13.03 41.31 -42.24
C THR A 88 12.77 41.98 -43.59
N LEU A 89 13.46 43.07 -43.87
CA LEU A 89 13.49 43.72 -45.18
C LEU A 89 14.73 43.25 -45.95
N GLN A 90 14.51 42.64 -47.11
CA GLN A 90 15.56 42.32 -48.07
C GLN A 90 15.67 43.44 -49.10
N TYR A 91 16.88 43.98 -49.25
CA TYR A 91 17.30 44.77 -50.40
C TYR A 91 18.23 43.92 -51.27
N ARG A 92 17.97 43.88 -52.58
CA ARG A 92 18.84 43.24 -53.57
C ARG A 92 19.02 44.21 -54.74
N THR A 93 20.23 44.31 -55.26
CA THR A 93 20.44 45.02 -56.53
C THR A 93 21.49 44.31 -57.39
N THR A 94 21.27 44.26 -58.69
CA THR A 94 22.19 43.71 -59.69
C THR A 94 22.77 44.85 -60.54
N THR A 95 23.96 44.64 -61.11
CA THR A 95 24.70 45.68 -61.88
C THR A 95 25.06 45.22 -63.29
N ARG A 96 25.74 44.08 -63.43
CA ARG A 96 26.20 43.51 -64.71
C ARG A 96 26.19 41.98 -64.70
N LEU A 97 25.99 41.39 -65.86
CA LEU A 97 26.15 39.96 -66.13
C LEU A 97 27.40 39.77 -66.99
N ASP A 98 28.46 39.20 -66.42
CA ASP A 98 29.64 38.76 -67.15
C ASP A 98 29.47 37.30 -67.60
N MET A 99 29.70 36.98 -68.88
CA MET A 99 29.52 35.62 -69.42
C MET A 99 30.52 35.27 -70.52
N LEU A 100 30.75 33.97 -70.73
CA LEU A 100 31.58 33.45 -71.81
C LEU A 100 30.74 33.06 -73.04
N ASN A 101 31.20 33.43 -74.24
CA ASN A 101 30.51 33.13 -75.49
C ASN A 101 30.45 31.62 -75.78
N HIS A 102 29.23 31.07 -75.85
CA HIS A 102 28.95 29.64 -76.04
C HIS A 102 29.60 29.02 -77.30
N ARG A 103 29.93 29.80 -78.34
CA ARG A 103 30.45 29.26 -79.61
C ARG A 103 31.75 28.46 -79.48
N VAL A 104 32.56 28.69 -78.44
CA VAL A 104 33.86 28.02 -78.24
C VAL A 104 33.74 26.70 -77.45
N LEU A 105 32.61 26.43 -76.77
CA LEU A 105 32.37 25.16 -76.03
C LEU A 105 32.26 23.92 -76.95
N GLN A 106 32.18 24.12 -78.27
CA GLN A 106 32.06 23.05 -79.27
C GLN A 106 33.41 22.62 -79.87
N GLU A 107 34.47 23.39 -79.70
CA GLU A 107 35.82 23.02 -80.15
C GLU A 107 36.53 22.17 -79.09
N GLU A 108 37.38 21.23 -79.53
CA GLU A 108 37.89 20.12 -78.72
C GLU A 108 38.91 20.57 -77.64
N THR A 109 38.38 21.07 -76.52
CA THR A 109 39.12 21.25 -75.27
C THR A 109 39.14 19.96 -74.47
N ASP A 110 40.30 19.62 -73.90
CA ASP A 110 40.55 18.32 -73.25
C ASP A 110 39.65 18.08 -72.03
N ARG A 111 38.67 17.18 -72.17
CA ARG A 111 37.68 16.84 -71.14
C ARG A 111 38.18 15.80 -70.13
N THR A 112 39.47 15.45 -70.12
CA THR A 112 40.03 14.46 -69.17
C THR A 112 40.25 14.98 -67.75
N GLN A 113 40.15 16.30 -67.52
CA GLN A 113 40.38 16.98 -66.24
C GLN A 113 39.51 16.42 -65.08
N ARG A 114 40.08 15.58 -64.21
CA ARG A 114 39.36 14.95 -63.07
C ARG A 114 39.20 15.84 -61.82
N LYS A 115 39.85 17.00 -61.77
CA LYS A 115 39.85 17.93 -60.62
C LYS A 115 38.60 18.81 -60.49
N ALA A 116 37.81 18.96 -61.55
CA ALA A 116 36.63 19.82 -61.57
C ALA A 116 35.45 19.10 -62.24
N THR A 117 34.23 19.42 -61.81
CA THR A 117 33.00 18.87 -62.41
C THR A 117 32.27 19.89 -63.28
N HIS A 118 32.50 21.18 -63.06
CA HIS A 118 31.81 22.28 -63.74
C HIS A 118 32.76 23.42 -64.15
N VAL A 119 32.37 24.18 -65.17
CA VAL A 119 32.97 25.47 -65.54
C VAL A 119 31.96 26.61 -65.30
N VAL A 120 32.43 27.72 -64.72
CA VAL A 120 31.62 28.92 -64.52
C VAL A 120 31.47 29.65 -65.85
N MET A 121 30.25 29.66 -66.40
CA MET A 121 29.94 30.24 -67.71
C MET A 121 29.39 31.66 -67.65
N ALA A 122 28.72 32.04 -66.55
CA ALA A 122 28.26 33.40 -66.32
C ALA A 122 28.23 33.74 -64.83
N VAL A 123 28.38 35.03 -64.51
CA VAL A 123 28.30 35.59 -63.15
C VAL A 123 27.50 36.90 -63.19
N LEU A 124 26.41 36.97 -62.41
CA LEU A 124 25.64 38.20 -62.20
C LEU A 124 26.19 38.90 -60.96
N TYR A 125 26.70 40.10 -61.14
CA TYR A 125 27.23 40.94 -60.07
C TYR A 125 26.15 41.87 -59.51
N GLY A 126 26.30 42.24 -58.23
CA GLY A 126 25.38 43.10 -57.51
C GLY A 126 25.80 43.33 -56.05
N ALA A 127 24.84 43.59 -55.18
CA ALA A 127 24.97 43.43 -53.73
C ALA A 127 23.59 43.19 -53.10
N GLN A 128 23.58 42.55 -51.95
CA GLN A 128 22.38 42.27 -51.16
C GLN A 128 22.54 42.79 -49.72
N ALA A 129 21.41 43.00 -49.06
CA ALA A 129 21.31 43.36 -47.65
C ALA A 129 20.02 42.80 -47.03
N PHE A 130 20.10 42.34 -45.79
CA PHE A 130 18.98 41.99 -44.94
C PHE A 130 18.98 42.89 -43.70
N PHE A 131 17.94 43.70 -43.56
CA PHE A 131 17.66 44.51 -42.38
C PHE A 131 16.62 43.76 -41.53
N ILE A 132 17.04 43.18 -40.42
CA ILE A 132 16.18 42.40 -39.53
C ILE A 132 15.79 43.31 -38.37
N PHE A 133 14.56 43.83 -38.39
CA PHE A 133 14.02 44.66 -37.32
C PHE A 133 13.38 43.77 -36.26
N ASP A 134 13.78 43.97 -35.00
CA ASP A 134 13.39 43.21 -33.82
C ASP A 134 12.83 44.15 -32.74
N SER A 135 11.71 43.79 -32.11
CA SER A 135 11.17 44.54 -30.97
C SER A 135 12.00 44.34 -29.69
N LYS A 136 12.35 45.42 -28.97
CA LYS A 136 12.93 45.34 -27.62
C LYS A 136 11.86 44.96 -26.57
N GLN A 137 11.64 43.66 -26.39
CA GLN A 137 10.88 43.03 -25.29
C GLN A 137 9.55 43.75 -24.91
N ILE A 138 8.49 43.52 -25.69
CA ILE A 138 7.14 43.91 -25.30
C ILE A 138 6.61 42.94 -24.23
N SER A 139 6.28 43.45 -23.04
CA SER A 139 5.97 42.62 -21.87
C SER A 139 4.50 42.21 -21.78
N GLY A 140 4.19 40.98 -22.23
CA GLY A 140 3.01 40.21 -21.82
C GLY A 140 1.63 40.71 -22.23
N GLN A 141 1.52 41.87 -22.90
CA GLN A 141 0.27 42.41 -23.44
C GLN A 141 0.25 42.34 -24.96
N HIS A 142 -0.25 41.22 -25.51
CA HIS A 142 -0.58 41.15 -26.93
C HIS A 142 -1.83 42.00 -27.25
N SER A 143 -1.67 43.31 -27.32
CA SER A 143 -2.44 44.11 -28.28
C SER A 143 -1.82 43.86 -29.65
N GLY A 144 -2.54 43.18 -30.56
CA GLY A 144 -2.10 42.90 -31.94
C GLY A 144 -1.98 44.12 -32.86
N ALA A 145 -1.66 45.27 -32.29
CA ALA A 145 -1.33 46.51 -32.98
C ALA A 145 0.19 46.62 -33.24
N GLY A 146 1.05 46.20 -32.29
CA GLY A 146 2.51 46.37 -32.38
C GLY A 146 3.13 45.72 -33.62
N GLU A 147 2.80 44.45 -33.87
CA GLU A 147 3.25 43.70 -35.04
C GLU A 147 2.78 44.35 -36.35
N ALA A 148 1.55 44.90 -36.36
CA ALA A 148 1.02 45.65 -37.49
C ALA A 148 1.80 46.96 -37.70
N ASP A 149 2.10 47.70 -36.63
CA ASP A 149 2.86 48.95 -36.68
C ASP A 149 4.28 48.73 -37.18
N MET A 150 5.03 47.73 -36.67
CA MET A 150 6.38 47.44 -37.16
C MET A 150 6.37 47.07 -38.64
N HIS A 151 5.43 46.21 -39.06
CA HIS A 151 5.28 45.79 -40.46
C HIS A 151 4.86 46.95 -41.37
N ASN A 152 4.05 47.89 -40.86
CA ASN A 152 3.68 49.13 -41.56
C ASN A 152 4.87 50.07 -41.73
N VAL A 153 5.66 50.30 -40.66
CA VAL A 153 6.88 51.12 -40.68
C VAL A 153 7.88 50.58 -41.70
N VAL A 154 8.16 49.27 -41.67
CA VAL A 154 9.12 48.65 -42.59
C VAL A 154 8.59 48.61 -44.03
N LYS A 155 7.28 48.42 -44.25
CA LYS A 155 6.68 48.53 -45.60
C LYS A 155 6.83 49.92 -46.22
N ARG A 156 6.88 51.01 -45.43
CA ARG A 156 7.12 52.37 -45.96
C ARG A 156 8.55 52.60 -46.45
N MET A 157 9.48 51.66 -46.20
CA MET A 157 10.82 51.67 -46.81
C MET A 157 10.83 51.19 -48.27
N MET A 158 9.82 50.45 -48.74
CA MET A 158 9.80 49.92 -50.11
C MET A 158 9.68 50.97 -51.23
N PRO A 159 8.79 52.00 -51.15
CA PRO A 159 8.59 52.93 -52.26
C PRO A 159 9.62 54.07 -52.37
N THR A 160 10.46 54.30 -51.36
CA THR A 160 11.47 55.38 -51.36
C THR A 160 12.68 55.02 -50.53
N PHE A 161 13.85 55.53 -50.93
CA PHE A 161 15.10 55.40 -50.18
C PHE A 161 15.34 56.54 -49.19
N SER A 162 14.61 57.66 -49.27
CA SER A 162 14.88 58.84 -48.44
C SER A 162 14.44 58.62 -46.99
N ALA A 163 15.37 58.70 -46.05
CA ALA A 163 15.08 58.52 -44.62
C ALA A 163 14.09 59.58 -44.11
N ASP A 164 14.26 60.84 -44.51
CA ASP A 164 13.36 61.95 -44.17
C ASP A 164 11.93 61.71 -44.67
N GLN A 165 11.77 61.19 -45.89
CA GLN A 165 10.43 60.86 -46.42
C GLN A 165 9.78 59.74 -45.61
N ILE A 166 10.51 58.67 -45.31
CA ILE A 166 10.01 57.54 -44.50
C ILE A 166 9.59 58.04 -43.11
N PHE A 167 10.44 58.79 -42.41
CA PHE A 167 10.12 59.38 -41.11
C PHE A 167 8.93 60.35 -41.14
N SER A 168 8.84 61.21 -42.16
CA SER A 168 7.72 62.14 -42.31
C SER A 168 6.39 61.43 -42.59
N SER A 169 6.44 60.21 -43.14
CA SER A 169 5.27 59.37 -43.41
C SER A 169 4.76 58.57 -42.20
N LEU A 170 5.45 58.60 -41.06
CA LEU A 170 5.02 57.92 -39.84
C LEU A 170 3.91 58.70 -39.12
N SER A 171 2.97 57.98 -38.51
CA SER A 171 2.01 58.55 -37.57
C SER A 171 2.70 59.00 -36.27
N ASP A 172 2.00 59.76 -35.44
CA ASP A 172 2.55 60.22 -34.16
C ASP A 172 2.63 59.10 -33.11
N ASP A 173 1.91 58.00 -33.29
CA ASP A 173 2.00 56.78 -32.48
C ASP A 173 3.13 55.84 -32.96
N GLU A 174 3.38 55.75 -34.27
CA GLU A 174 4.44 54.92 -34.87
C GLU A 174 5.85 55.46 -34.57
N LYS A 175 6.01 56.81 -34.49
CA LYS A 175 7.29 57.47 -34.21
C LYS A 175 7.97 56.99 -32.91
N PRO A 176 7.34 57.06 -31.72
CA PRO A 176 7.95 56.56 -30.48
C PRO A 176 8.17 55.04 -30.52
N ASN A 177 7.26 54.26 -31.13
CA ASN A 177 7.41 52.81 -31.27
C ASN A 177 8.65 52.43 -32.09
N SER A 178 8.98 53.19 -33.14
CA SER A 178 10.18 52.95 -33.97
C SER A 178 11.51 53.01 -33.21
N LEU A 179 11.57 53.76 -32.10
CA LEU A 179 12.77 53.84 -31.24
C LEU A 179 13.01 52.58 -30.40
N LEU A 180 11.96 51.74 -30.26
CA LEU A 180 12.04 50.44 -29.59
C LEU A 180 12.50 49.32 -30.52
N TYR A 181 12.60 49.57 -31.83
CA TYR A 181 13.04 48.57 -32.81
C TYR A 181 14.57 48.59 -32.96
N GLN A 182 15.18 47.41 -32.83
CA GLN A 182 16.60 47.19 -33.06
C GLN A 182 16.78 46.49 -34.40
N CYS A 183 17.66 47.02 -35.26
CA CYS A 183 17.95 46.43 -36.55
C CYS A 183 19.26 45.64 -36.50
N THR A 184 19.30 44.43 -37.04
CA THR A 184 20.54 43.72 -37.36
C THR A 184 20.73 43.67 -38.87
N LEU A 185 21.85 44.18 -39.36
CA LEU A 185 22.18 44.26 -40.78
C LEU A 185 23.23 43.21 -41.18
N TYR A 186 22.88 42.39 -42.17
CA TYR A 186 23.80 41.55 -42.93
C TYR A 186 23.81 42.00 -44.40
N SER A 187 24.94 42.47 -44.90
CA SER A 187 25.11 42.97 -46.26
C SER A 187 26.46 42.57 -46.84
N ASP A 188 26.54 42.54 -48.18
CA ASP A 188 27.79 42.34 -48.93
C ASP A 188 28.64 43.62 -49.02
N VAL A 189 28.17 44.73 -48.45
CA VAL A 189 28.93 45.98 -48.33
C VAL A 189 29.74 45.98 -47.03
N ASP A 190 31.05 46.16 -47.14
CA ASP A 190 31.96 46.16 -45.99
C ASP A 190 31.65 47.29 -44.98
N HIS A 191 32.01 47.03 -43.72
CA HIS A 191 31.99 47.98 -42.58
C HIS A 191 30.63 48.56 -42.16
N ILE A 192 29.49 48.17 -42.77
CA ILE A 192 28.15 48.57 -42.32
C ILE A 192 27.39 47.50 -41.53
N ASN A 193 27.88 46.26 -41.51
CA ASN A 193 27.24 45.12 -40.84
C ASN A 193 27.28 45.22 -39.31
N GLY A 194 26.24 44.71 -38.64
CA GLY A 194 26.12 44.72 -37.18
C GLY A 194 24.72 45.07 -36.69
N SER A 195 24.60 45.31 -35.38
CA SER A 195 23.34 45.74 -34.75
C SER A 195 23.29 47.26 -34.54
N MET A 196 22.15 47.88 -34.81
CA MET A 196 21.94 49.33 -34.81
C MET A 196 20.49 49.69 -34.46
N THR A 197 20.21 50.97 -34.25
CA THR A 197 18.85 51.50 -34.04
C THR A 197 18.10 51.70 -35.36
N CYS A 198 16.76 51.81 -35.32
CA CYS A 198 15.92 51.96 -36.51
C CYS A 198 16.27 53.21 -37.35
N ASP A 199 16.54 54.35 -36.70
CA ASP A 199 17.00 55.58 -37.36
C ASP A 199 18.34 55.41 -38.09
N ARG A 200 19.27 54.67 -37.48
CA ARG A 200 20.56 54.38 -38.10
C ARG A 200 20.40 53.41 -39.28
N ALA A 201 19.51 52.43 -39.18
CA ALA A 201 19.16 51.53 -40.27
C ALA A 201 18.58 52.30 -41.48
N LEU A 202 17.70 53.28 -41.24
CA LEU A 202 17.13 54.14 -42.29
C LEU A 202 18.21 54.99 -43.00
N GLN A 203 19.17 55.56 -42.26
CA GLN A 203 20.33 56.26 -42.85
C GLN A 203 21.22 55.34 -43.70
N VAL A 204 21.43 54.10 -43.25
CA VAL A 204 22.22 53.10 -43.98
C VAL A 204 21.46 52.65 -45.24
N TYR A 205 20.14 52.48 -45.15
CA TYR A 205 19.28 52.15 -46.29
C TYR A 205 19.29 53.25 -47.38
N GLU A 206 19.19 54.53 -47.02
CA GLU A 206 19.29 55.64 -48.00
C GLU A 206 20.66 55.67 -48.71
N THR A 207 21.72 55.30 -48.00
CA THR A 207 23.07 55.36 -48.53
C THR A 207 23.49 54.09 -49.27
N LEU A 208 22.78 52.97 -49.12
CA LEU A 208 23.18 51.67 -49.67
C LEU A 208 23.36 51.65 -51.21
N PRO A 209 22.47 52.26 -52.03
CA PRO A 209 22.69 52.35 -53.47
C PRO A 209 23.98 53.11 -53.87
N LYS A 210 24.41 54.06 -53.02
CA LYS A 210 25.61 54.89 -53.25
C LYS A 210 26.91 54.11 -52.99
N HIS A 211 26.87 53.04 -52.19
CA HIS A 211 28.04 52.25 -51.80
C HIS A 211 28.61 51.35 -52.91
N LEU A 212 27.85 51.08 -53.97
CA LEU A 212 28.30 50.22 -55.09
C LEU A 212 29.29 50.89 -56.06
N GLY A 213 29.43 52.22 -56.00
CA GLY A 213 30.18 53.01 -56.99
C GLY A 213 29.37 53.25 -58.27
N GLN A 214 29.74 54.28 -59.05
CA GLN A 214 28.93 54.76 -60.17
C GLN A 214 28.77 53.73 -61.31
N GLN A 215 29.70 52.77 -61.43
CA GLN A 215 29.63 51.68 -62.41
C GLN A 215 29.46 50.28 -61.79
N GLY A 216 29.10 50.19 -60.50
CA GLY A 216 29.05 48.90 -59.80
C GLY A 216 30.45 48.28 -59.59
N GLU A 217 31.44 49.14 -59.33
CA GLU A 217 32.84 48.77 -59.09
C GLU A 217 33.00 47.91 -57.85
N LYS A 218 32.19 48.16 -56.80
CA LYS A 218 32.16 47.38 -55.56
C LYS A 218 31.08 46.28 -55.56
N ALA A 219 30.59 45.88 -56.73
CA ALA A 219 29.60 44.82 -56.84
C ALA A 219 30.25 43.43 -56.70
N VAL A 220 29.70 42.59 -55.81
CA VAL A 220 30.10 41.19 -55.57
C VAL A 220 29.36 40.23 -56.51
N PRO A 221 29.84 38.99 -56.72
CA PRO A 221 29.05 37.93 -57.35
C PRO A 221 27.80 37.60 -56.52
N LEU A 222 26.61 37.66 -57.13
CA LEU A 222 25.35 37.21 -56.52
C LEU A 222 24.90 35.84 -57.03
N TYR A 223 25.03 35.59 -58.34
CA TYR A 223 24.66 34.31 -58.97
C TYR A 223 25.75 33.86 -59.94
N ALA A 224 26.01 32.56 -59.99
CA ALA A 224 26.93 31.94 -60.96
C ALA A 224 26.23 30.79 -61.69
N TRP A 225 26.34 30.77 -63.03
CA TRP A 225 25.85 29.68 -63.87
C TRP A 225 26.97 28.70 -64.15
N LEU A 226 26.76 27.45 -63.74
CA LEU A 226 27.70 26.35 -63.89
C LEU A 226 27.29 25.49 -65.10
N TYR A 227 28.24 25.19 -65.98
CA TYR A 227 28.07 24.25 -67.08
C TYR A 227 28.84 22.96 -66.77
N PRO A 228 28.21 21.77 -66.88
CA PRO A 228 28.83 20.51 -66.48
C PRO A 228 29.87 20.04 -67.50
N LEU A 229 30.99 19.52 -67.01
CA LEU A 229 32.06 18.93 -67.84
C LEU A 229 31.80 17.44 -68.17
N LYS A 230 30.85 16.81 -67.45
CA LYS A 230 30.31 15.47 -67.69
C LYS A 230 28.82 15.44 -67.37
N ASN A 231 28.05 14.59 -68.06
CA ASN A 231 26.64 14.39 -67.73
C ASN A 231 26.50 13.70 -66.36
N LEU A 232 26.09 14.44 -65.33
CA LEU A 232 25.66 13.89 -64.04
C LEU A 232 24.19 13.45 -64.13
N GLY A 233 23.88 12.28 -63.57
CA GLY A 233 22.61 11.57 -63.79
C GLY A 233 21.43 12.01 -62.92
N HIS A 234 20.28 11.39 -63.16
CA HIS A 234 19.00 11.70 -62.49
C HIS A 234 18.86 11.01 -61.12
N SER A 235 19.09 11.73 -60.00
CA SER A 235 18.53 11.39 -58.66
C SER A 235 18.19 12.63 -57.81
N VAL A 236 17.79 13.74 -58.46
CA VAL A 236 17.66 15.05 -57.79
C VAL A 236 16.45 15.12 -56.84
N GLU A 237 15.34 14.44 -57.16
CA GLU A 237 14.07 14.58 -56.42
C GLU A 237 14.04 13.82 -55.08
N ILE A 238 14.71 12.66 -54.96
CA ILE A 238 14.75 11.90 -53.71
C ILE A 238 15.66 12.61 -52.70
N MET A 239 16.84 13.07 -53.14
CA MET A 239 17.73 13.91 -52.34
C MET A 239 17.05 15.20 -51.86
N LEU A 240 16.24 15.85 -52.70
CA LEU A 240 15.47 17.05 -52.33
C LEU A 240 14.58 16.82 -51.09
N LEU A 241 13.84 15.70 -51.06
CA LEU A 241 12.97 15.36 -49.93
C LEU A 241 13.77 15.05 -48.66
N LEU A 242 14.87 14.30 -48.77
CA LEU A 242 15.72 13.96 -47.62
C LEU A 242 16.42 15.20 -47.04
N PHE A 243 16.93 16.11 -47.88
CA PHE A 243 17.50 17.36 -47.40
C PHE A 243 16.45 18.29 -46.79
N THR A 244 15.24 18.37 -47.35
CA THR A 244 14.13 19.14 -46.77
C THR A 244 13.80 18.65 -45.35
N LYS A 245 13.79 17.33 -45.12
CA LYS A 245 13.67 16.76 -43.76
C LYS A 245 14.84 17.18 -42.85
N ALA A 246 16.07 17.15 -43.33
CA ALA A 246 17.24 17.53 -42.53
C ALA A 246 17.24 19.02 -42.13
N GLU A 247 16.74 19.94 -42.97
CA GLU A 247 16.52 21.33 -42.55
C GLU A 247 15.48 21.40 -41.42
N CYS A 248 14.37 20.67 -41.52
CA CYS A 248 13.34 20.63 -40.48
C CYS A 248 13.86 20.11 -39.14
N VAL A 249 14.79 19.14 -39.14
CA VAL A 249 15.48 18.67 -37.92
C VAL A 249 16.33 19.78 -37.30
N LEU A 250 17.18 20.42 -38.11
CA LEU A 250 18.05 21.50 -37.65
C LEU A 250 17.28 22.76 -37.22
N ASP A 251 16.08 22.99 -37.77
CA ASP A 251 15.21 24.12 -37.44
C ASP A 251 14.43 23.88 -36.13
N HIS A 252 13.77 22.72 -35.96
CA HIS A 252 12.97 22.46 -34.74
C HIS A 252 13.84 22.41 -33.48
N LEU A 253 15.06 21.88 -33.57
CA LEU A 253 16.02 21.86 -32.45
C LEU A 253 16.41 23.28 -32.03
N ARG A 254 16.58 24.20 -32.99
CA ARG A 254 16.82 25.64 -32.71
C ARG A 254 15.58 26.31 -32.12
N GLN A 255 14.39 26.06 -32.66
CA GLN A 255 13.13 26.57 -32.12
C GLN A 255 12.89 26.10 -30.67
N ALA A 256 13.13 24.82 -30.38
CA ALA A 256 13.02 24.26 -29.04
C ALA A 256 14.04 24.86 -28.07
N THR A 257 15.27 25.09 -28.52
CA THR A 257 16.32 25.80 -27.77
C THR A 257 15.88 27.23 -27.41
N MET A 258 15.36 28.00 -28.38
CA MET A 258 14.80 29.34 -28.12
C MET A 258 13.64 29.27 -27.14
N ARG A 259 12.74 28.28 -27.28
CA ARG A 259 11.58 28.12 -26.41
C ARG A 259 11.94 27.78 -24.96
N CYS A 260 13.07 27.11 -24.69
CA CYS A 260 13.62 27.01 -23.34
C CYS A 260 13.97 28.40 -22.77
N GLN A 261 14.67 29.21 -23.57
CA GLN A 261 15.11 30.55 -23.18
C GLN A 261 13.92 31.51 -22.98
N GLU A 262 12.87 31.42 -23.80
CA GLU A 262 11.62 32.18 -23.64
C GLU A 262 10.96 31.92 -22.29
N ILE A 263 10.75 30.65 -21.94
CA ILE A 263 10.10 30.28 -20.68
C ILE A 263 10.89 30.84 -19.48
N MET A 264 12.22 30.80 -19.54
CA MET A 264 13.09 31.35 -18.49
C MET A 264 13.17 32.90 -18.46
N THR A 265 13.11 33.57 -19.61
CA THR A 265 13.36 35.02 -19.72
C THR A 265 12.10 35.89 -19.75
N ASP A 266 10.91 35.31 -19.95
CA ASP A 266 9.65 36.05 -19.86
C ASP A 266 9.50 36.74 -18.49
N SER A 267 9.34 38.07 -18.55
CA SER A 267 9.03 38.94 -17.43
C SER A 267 7.89 38.43 -16.52
N THR A 268 6.86 37.77 -17.08
CA THR A 268 5.73 37.24 -16.31
C THR A 268 6.16 36.06 -15.42
N ASN A 269 7.07 35.22 -15.94
CA ASN A 269 7.63 34.03 -15.30
C ASN A 269 8.71 34.35 -14.26
N SER A 270 9.23 35.59 -14.21
CA SER A 270 10.36 35.98 -13.36
C SER A 270 10.20 35.66 -11.87
N CYS A 271 8.97 35.60 -11.34
CA CYS A 271 8.74 35.14 -9.96
C CYS A 271 8.82 33.61 -9.84
N VAL A 272 8.23 32.87 -10.78
CA VAL A 272 8.23 31.40 -10.78
C VAL A 272 9.65 30.86 -10.88
N MET A 273 10.46 31.41 -11.79
CA MET A 273 11.88 31.02 -11.96
C MET A 273 12.74 31.33 -10.72
N LYS A 274 12.37 32.34 -9.92
CA LYS A 274 13.02 32.68 -8.65
C LYS A 274 12.52 31.86 -7.46
N TRP A 275 11.32 31.28 -7.55
CA TRP A 275 10.75 30.42 -6.51
C TRP A 275 11.18 28.95 -6.68
N PHE A 276 11.35 28.51 -7.93
CA PHE A 276 11.66 27.12 -8.28
C PHE A 276 12.92 27.06 -9.16
N PRO A 277 14.13 27.11 -8.56
CA PRO A 277 15.38 27.15 -9.31
C PRO A 277 15.60 25.88 -10.16
N ASP A 278 15.12 24.72 -9.71
CA ASP A 278 15.27 23.44 -10.41
C ASP A 278 14.57 23.41 -11.77
N LEU A 279 13.50 24.20 -11.93
CA LEU A 279 12.88 24.40 -13.24
C LEU A 279 13.80 25.18 -14.19
N THR A 280 14.49 26.21 -13.69
CA THR A 280 15.47 26.99 -14.45
C THR A 280 16.66 26.10 -14.84
N TYR A 281 17.10 25.22 -13.93
CA TYR A 281 18.10 24.20 -14.23
C TYR A 281 17.62 23.23 -15.32
N LYS A 282 16.42 22.64 -15.20
CA LYS A 282 15.86 21.69 -16.18
C LYS A 282 15.68 22.31 -17.57
N LEU A 283 15.22 23.56 -17.66
CA LEU A 283 15.08 24.29 -18.93
C LEU A 283 16.46 24.63 -19.55
N SER A 284 17.43 25.03 -18.73
CA SER A 284 18.82 25.24 -19.16
C SER A 284 19.45 23.93 -19.66
N ARG A 285 19.24 22.83 -18.94
CA ARG A 285 19.79 21.52 -19.28
C ARG A 285 19.22 20.96 -20.57
N LEU A 286 17.92 21.11 -20.81
CA LEU A 286 17.35 20.77 -22.12
C LEU A 286 17.96 21.63 -23.23
N SER A 287 18.16 22.94 -23.01
CA SER A 287 18.83 23.83 -23.97
C SER A 287 20.25 23.36 -24.31
N GLU A 288 21.05 22.94 -23.33
CA GLU A 288 22.39 22.37 -23.55
C GLU A 288 22.34 21.10 -24.40
N LEU A 289 21.45 20.16 -24.05
CA LEU A 289 21.31 18.88 -24.75
C LEU A 289 20.85 19.07 -26.20
N LEU A 290 19.90 19.97 -26.45
CA LEU A 290 19.43 20.31 -27.80
C LEU A 290 20.54 20.95 -28.65
N GLN A 291 21.31 21.90 -28.09
CA GLN A 291 22.44 22.53 -28.80
C GLN A 291 23.56 21.54 -29.13
N LYS A 292 23.85 20.62 -28.20
CA LYS A 292 24.82 19.55 -28.42
C LYS A 292 24.38 18.59 -29.52
N TYR A 293 23.16 18.06 -29.42
CA TYR A 293 22.61 17.14 -30.41
C TYR A 293 22.46 17.80 -31.80
N TRP A 294 22.10 19.09 -31.86
CA TRP A 294 22.11 19.86 -33.12
C TRP A 294 23.48 19.87 -33.80
N SER A 295 24.54 20.01 -33.00
CA SER A 295 25.93 20.02 -33.48
C SER A 295 26.39 18.64 -33.95
N GLU A 296 26.01 17.58 -33.22
CA GLU A 296 26.27 16.18 -33.57
C GLU A 296 25.51 15.76 -34.84
N PHE A 297 24.21 16.08 -34.94
CA PHE A 297 23.41 15.84 -36.14
C PHE A 297 23.95 16.60 -37.36
N LYS A 298 24.38 17.86 -37.19
CA LYS A 298 25.05 18.62 -38.26
C LYS A 298 26.35 17.95 -38.71
N ARG A 299 27.13 17.37 -37.79
CA ARG A 299 28.36 16.60 -38.13
C ARG A 299 28.04 15.36 -38.96
N GLU A 300 27.04 14.57 -38.55
CA GLU A 300 26.62 13.38 -39.30
C GLU A 300 26.11 13.73 -40.70
N LEU A 301 25.29 14.78 -40.80
CA LEU A 301 24.85 15.32 -42.09
C LEU A 301 26.03 15.75 -42.97
N SER A 302 27.07 16.36 -42.40
CA SER A 302 28.30 16.74 -43.12
C SER A 302 29.03 15.53 -43.70
N MET A 303 29.16 14.47 -42.90
CA MET A 303 29.82 13.24 -43.36
C MET A 303 29.00 12.51 -44.44
N ALA A 304 27.67 12.43 -44.29
CA ALA A 304 26.79 11.84 -45.30
C ALA A 304 26.77 12.64 -46.61
N VAL A 305 26.76 13.99 -46.55
CA VAL A 305 26.83 14.83 -47.75
C VAL A 305 28.14 14.63 -48.50
N LYS A 306 29.29 14.48 -47.81
CA LYS A 306 30.56 14.12 -48.46
C LYS A 306 30.48 12.77 -49.16
N THR A 307 30.07 11.70 -48.47
CA THR A 307 30.09 10.35 -49.03
C THR A 307 29.08 10.13 -50.17
N MET A 308 27.91 10.80 -50.12
CA MET A 308 26.97 10.85 -51.26
C MET A 308 27.50 11.59 -52.49
N ARG A 309 28.48 12.50 -52.33
CA ARG A 309 29.08 13.29 -53.42
C ARG A 309 30.36 12.69 -53.98
N GLU A 310 31.04 11.84 -53.20
CA GLU A 310 32.26 11.13 -53.58
C GLU A 310 31.97 9.77 -54.25
N SER A 311 30.82 9.14 -53.96
CA SER A 311 30.41 7.85 -54.53
C SER A 311 29.47 8.01 -55.74
N GLU A 312 29.67 7.21 -56.79
CA GLU A 312 28.78 7.17 -57.97
C GLU A 312 27.50 6.35 -57.69
N GLY A 313 26.70 6.78 -56.68
CA GLY A 313 25.29 6.41 -56.56
C GLY A 313 24.90 5.31 -55.56
N VAL A 314 25.48 5.27 -54.35
CA VAL A 314 25.17 4.23 -53.34
C VAL A 314 24.63 4.76 -52.00
N ASP A 315 25.01 5.96 -51.56
CA ASP A 315 24.93 6.34 -50.13
C ASP A 315 23.69 7.16 -49.68
N GLU A 316 22.60 7.20 -50.46
CA GLU A 316 21.34 7.83 -50.02
C GLU A 316 20.75 7.19 -48.74
N ASN A 317 21.09 5.91 -48.49
CA ASN A 317 20.64 5.18 -47.31
C ASN A 317 21.21 5.77 -46.02
N ARG A 318 22.48 6.19 -45.98
CA ARG A 318 23.08 6.78 -44.78
C ARG A 318 22.34 8.04 -44.30
N LEU A 319 21.87 8.89 -45.23
CA LEU A 319 21.05 10.05 -44.88
C LEU A 319 19.65 9.63 -44.38
N ARG A 320 19.07 8.57 -44.96
CA ARG A 320 17.80 7.99 -44.50
C ARG A 320 17.93 7.44 -43.08
N ASP A 321 19.03 6.76 -42.77
CA ASP A 321 19.32 6.18 -41.46
C ASP A 321 19.53 7.27 -40.41
N ILE A 322 20.28 8.34 -40.72
CA ILE A 322 20.45 9.50 -39.83
C ILE A 322 19.08 10.14 -39.48
N LEU A 323 18.20 10.30 -40.47
CA LEU A 323 16.85 10.84 -40.27
C LEU A 323 15.94 9.88 -39.49
N GLN A 324 16.02 8.58 -39.75
CA GLN A 324 15.25 7.57 -39.03
C GLN A 324 15.70 7.43 -37.57
N ASN A 325 17.01 7.49 -37.32
CA ASN A 325 17.58 7.51 -35.97
C ASN A 325 17.14 8.76 -35.22
N HIS A 326 17.01 9.92 -35.89
CA HIS A 326 16.41 11.11 -35.28
C HIS A 326 14.93 10.91 -34.94
N ASP A 327 14.11 10.42 -35.88
CA ASP A 327 12.68 10.14 -35.67
C ASP A 327 12.46 9.10 -34.54
N GLN A 328 13.42 8.20 -34.29
CA GLN A 328 13.42 7.22 -33.20
C GLN A 328 14.12 7.68 -31.90
N SER A 329 14.75 8.85 -31.89
CA SER A 329 15.44 9.41 -30.71
C SER A 329 14.47 10.14 -29.77
N PRO A 330 14.81 10.32 -28.47
CA PRO A 330 14.05 11.23 -27.58
C PRO A 330 14.15 12.71 -28.02
N PHE A 331 15.10 13.04 -28.91
CA PHE A 331 15.26 14.37 -29.50
C PHE A 331 14.26 14.66 -30.63
N CYS A 332 13.39 13.71 -30.99
CA CYS A 332 12.41 13.92 -32.07
C CYS A 332 11.41 15.05 -31.73
N PRO A 333 10.83 15.74 -32.74
CA PRO A 333 10.05 16.97 -32.51
C PRO A 333 8.88 16.75 -31.54
N GLN A 334 8.23 15.58 -31.61
CA GLN A 334 7.05 15.29 -30.81
C GLN A 334 7.34 15.18 -29.31
N SER A 335 8.47 14.56 -28.93
CA SER A 335 8.81 14.38 -27.52
C SER A 335 9.30 15.68 -26.90
N VAL A 336 10.18 16.40 -27.59
CA VAL A 336 10.72 17.70 -27.14
C VAL A 336 9.62 18.76 -27.02
N GLN A 337 8.74 18.89 -28.03
CA GLN A 337 7.62 19.83 -27.94
C GLN A 337 6.65 19.49 -26.81
N LEU A 338 6.44 18.20 -26.52
CA LEU A 338 5.50 17.76 -25.48
C LEU A 338 6.03 18.03 -24.07
N TRP A 339 7.33 17.79 -23.83
CA TRP A 339 7.98 18.20 -22.57
C TRP A 339 7.89 19.72 -22.37
N LEU A 340 8.21 20.51 -23.40
CA LEU A 340 8.10 21.97 -23.36
C LEU A 340 6.66 22.46 -23.14
N ASN A 341 5.65 21.78 -23.69
CA ASN A 341 4.24 22.08 -23.44
C ASN A 341 3.85 21.83 -21.98
N ASN A 342 4.29 20.71 -21.40
CA ASN A 342 4.07 20.41 -19.98
C ASN A 342 4.72 21.47 -19.08
N LYS A 343 6.00 21.81 -19.29
CA LYS A 343 6.72 22.82 -18.49
C LYS A 343 6.12 24.23 -18.64
N ALA A 344 5.70 24.61 -19.84
CA ALA A 344 4.96 25.87 -20.04
C ALA A 344 3.59 25.86 -19.32
N ALA A 345 2.92 24.71 -19.19
CA ALA A 345 1.66 24.58 -18.48
C ALA A 345 1.83 24.66 -16.94
N GLU A 346 2.87 24.05 -16.37
CA GLU A 346 3.26 24.17 -14.95
C GLU A 346 3.48 25.64 -14.57
N VAL A 347 4.33 26.36 -15.33
CA VAL A 347 4.63 27.78 -15.11
C VAL A 347 3.37 28.64 -15.21
N LYS A 348 2.55 28.39 -16.24
CA LYS A 348 1.29 29.10 -16.44
C LYS A 348 0.31 28.89 -15.29
N ALA A 349 0.26 27.69 -14.70
CA ALA A 349 -0.57 27.41 -13.54
C ALA A 349 -0.13 28.21 -12.31
N LEU A 350 1.17 28.26 -12.01
CA LEU A 350 1.72 29.07 -10.93
C LEU A 350 1.47 30.57 -11.13
N ASN A 351 1.63 31.08 -12.35
CA ASN A 351 1.32 32.48 -12.67
C ASN A 351 -0.18 32.80 -12.54
N VAL A 352 -1.07 31.86 -12.86
CA VAL A 352 -2.53 32.02 -12.64
C VAL A 352 -2.87 32.04 -11.14
N CYS A 353 -2.25 31.17 -10.32
CA CYS A 353 -2.40 31.23 -8.86
C CYS A 353 -1.89 32.55 -8.27
N LYS A 354 -0.70 32.99 -8.69
CA LYS A 354 -0.07 34.27 -8.31
C LYS A 354 -0.95 35.47 -8.63
N THR A 355 -1.43 35.59 -9.87
CA THR A 355 -2.28 36.72 -10.32
C THR A 355 -3.65 36.74 -9.64
N ARG A 356 -4.11 35.60 -9.12
CA ARG A 356 -5.33 35.46 -8.32
C ARG A 356 -5.10 35.67 -6.81
N ASN A 357 -3.89 36.02 -6.37
CA ASN A 357 -3.49 36.14 -4.96
C ASN A 357 -3.74 34.85 -4.14
N ILE A 358 -3.60 33.68 -4.78
CA ILE A 358 -3.60 32.38 -4.10
C ILE A 358 -2.19 32.14 -3.54
N PRO A 359 -2.01 31.88 -2.23
CA PRO A 359 -0.69 31.61 -1.66
C PRO A 359 -0.04 30.39 -2.30
N ILE A 360 1.24 30.52 -2.67
CA ILE A 360 2.06 29.46 -3.27
C ILE A 360 3.11 29.02 -2.24
N MET A 361 3.04 27.76 -1.81
CA MET A 361 4.05 27.12 -0.97
C MET A 361 5.22 26.69 -1.87
N LYS A 362 6.45 27.03 -1.47
CA LYS A 362 7.69 26.78 -2.22
C LYS A 362 8.48 25.56 -1.72
N SER A 363 8.01 24.93 -0.65
CA SER A 363 8.61 23.72 -0.08
C SER A 363 7.56 22.97 0.74
N GLN A 364 7.85 21.71 1.06
CA GLN A 364 7.05 20.92 2.00
C GLN A 364 7.03 21.58 3.39
N GLU A 365 8.08 22.30 3.81
CA GLU A 365 8.13 22.99 5.11
C GLU A 365 7.18 24.20 5.19
N GLU A 366 7.08 25.01 4.12
CA GLU A 366 6.11 26.11 4.05
C GLU A 366 4.68 25.57 4.12
N LEU A 367 4.41 24.48 3.40
CA LEU A 367 3.13 23.78 3.44
C LEU A 367 2.83 23.24 4.84
N ASP A 368 3.76 22.53 5.46
CA ASP A 368 3.63 21.98 6.81
C ASP A 368 3.33 23.06 7.86
N GLY A 369 3.98 24.23 7.78
CA GLY A 369 3.69 25.38 8.64
C GLY A 369 2.25 25.90 8.49
N VAL A 370 1.72 25.90 7.26
CA VAL A 370 0.32 26.23 6.98
C VAL A 370 -0.63 25.12 7.46
N LEU A 371 -0.29 23.84 7.31
CA LEU A 371 -1.11 22.73 7.80
C LEU A 371 -1.21 22.70 9.34
N ARG A 372 -0.08 22.83 10.04
CA ARG A 372 0.00 22.78 11.52
C ARG A 372 -0.74 23.93 12.21
N SER A 373 -0.91 25.07 11.54
CA SER A 373 -1.54 26.27 12.12
C SER A 373 -3.06 26.35 11.94
N LEU A 374 -3.70 25.40 11.25
CA LEU A 374 -5.07 25.56 10.75
C LEU A 374 -6.05 24.45 11.16
N LYS A 375 -7.15 24.85 11.82
CA LYS A 375 -8.32 24.01 12.14
C LYS A 375 -9.37 23.94 11.01
N ASP A 376 -9.01 24.45 9.83
CA ASP A 376 -9.88 24.68 8.67
C ASP A 376 -9.77 23.55 7.62
N ARG A 377 -10.53 23.68 6.54
CA ARG A 377 -10.34 22.92 5.29
C ARG A 377 -9.39 23.66 4.37
N ILE A 378 -8.51 22.95 3.68
CA ILE A 378 -7.55 23.52 2.74
C ILE A 378 -7.61 22.73 1.43
N LEU A 379 -7.89 23.42 0.33
CA LEU A 379 -7.71 22.90 -1.03
C LEU A 379 -6.35 23.38 -1.55
N CYS A 380 -5.49 22.42 -1.87
CA CYS A 380 -4.15 22.65 -2.39
C CYS A 380 -4.06 22.22 -3.85
N PHE A 381 -3.85 23.16 -4.76
CA PHE A 381 -3.47 22.82 -6.14
C PHE A 381 -1.99 22.46 -6.17
N THR A 382 -1.70 21.17 -6.31
CA THR A 382 -0.34 20.63 -6.26
C THR A 382 0.19 20.39 -7.67
N LEU A 383 1.42 20.83 -7.93
CA LEU A 383 2.22 20.43 -9.10
C LEU A 383 3.25 19.38 -8.67
N THR A 384 3.36 18.29 -9.43
CA THR A 384 3.97 17.03 -8.95
C THR A 384 5.21 16.59 -9.72
N SER A 385 5.72 17.43 -10.62
CA SER A 385 6.82 17.10 -11.55
C SER A 385 7.84 18.24 -11.73
N LEU A 386 7.82 19.24 -10.84
CA LEU A 386 8.70 20.41 -10.89
C LEU A 386 10.06 20.18 -10.22
N GLU A 387 10.10 19.45 -9.10
CA GLU A 387 11.32 19.28 -8.27
C GLU A 387 12.03 17.94 -8.51
N ASP A 388 11.30 16.83 -8.74
CA ASP A 388 11.85 15.48 -8.97
C ASP A 388 12.87 15.35 -10.14
N GLU A 389 13.74 14.34 -10.06
CA GLU A 389 14.50 13.79 -11.21
C GLU A 389 13.59 13.68 -12.45
N ASP A 390 14.01 14.25 -13.59
CA ASP A 390 13.19 14.30 -14.81
C ASP A 390 13.58 13.16 -15.77
N PRO A 391 12.77 12.08 -15.89
CA PRO A 391 13.20 10.88 -16.62
C PRO A 391 13.37 11.13 -18.13
N PHE A 392 12.76 12.19 -18.68
CA PHE A 392 12.95 12.56 -20.08
C PHE A 392 14.35 13.12 -20.31
N LEU A 393 14.84 14.00 -19.43
CA LEU A 393 16.20 14.52 -19.50
C LEU A 393 17.22 13.39 -19.29
N SER A 394 17.03 12.53 -18.28
CA SER A 394 17.93 11.39 -18.03
C SER A 394 17.98 10.42 -19.21
N THR A 395 16.86 10.22 -19.93
CA THR A 395 16.83 9.40 -21.16
C THR A 395 17.54 10.08 -22.33
N MET A 396 17.41 11.41 -22.49
CA MET A 396 18.17 12.17 -23.50
C MET A 396 19.68 12.12 -23.24
N GLU A 397 20.11 12.12 -21.98
CA GLU A 397 21.52 11.95 -21.61
C GLU A 397 22.05 10.54 -21.87
N GLN A 398 21.24 9.49 -21.62
CA GLN A 398 21.63 8.10 -21.86
C GLN A 398 21.70 7.75 -23.35
N HIS A 399 20.83 8.31 -24.20
CA HIS A 399 20.84 8.09 -25.65
C HIS A 399 22.18 8.46 -26.32
N LYS A 400 22.95 9.38 -25.69
CA LYS A 400 24.32 9.76 -26.08
C LYS A 400 25.34 8.61 -26.01
N HIS A 401 25.02 7.51 -25.32
CA HIS A 401 25.91 6.37 -25.10
C HIS A 401 25.52 5.10 -25.88
N SER A 402 24.44 5.14 -26.67
CA SER A 402 23.90 3.96 -27.37
C SER A 402 24.14 3.93 -28.89
N VAL A 403 24.80 4.94 -29.47
CA VAL A 403 25.20 4.93 -30.88
C VAL A 403 26.58 4.26 -31.00
N PRO A 404 26.76 3.18 -31.79
CA PRO A 404 28.07 2.55 -31.94
C PRO A 404 29.09 3.48 -32.60
N GLU A 405 30.29 3.56 -32.03
CA GLU A 405 31.46 4.09 -32.75
C GLU A 405 31.84 3.10 -33.86
N ASN A 406 31.31 3.32 -35.06
CA ASN A 406 31.69 2.53 -36.24
C ASN A 406 33.18 2.78 -36.56
N THR A 407 34.00 1.77 -36.31
CA THR A 407 35.46 1.82 -36.46
C THR A 407 35.88 2.17 -37.89
N MET A 408 36.31 3.42 -38.12
CA MET A 408 37.04 3.82 -39.32
C MET A 408 38.52 3.96 -38.99
N ASN A 409 39.34 3.10 -39.60
CA ASN A 409 40.78 3.05 -39.39
C ASN A 409 41.44 4.39 -39.77
N GLN A 410 42.07 5.07 -38.81
CA GLN A 410 43.06 6.11 -39.10
C GLN A 410 44.47 5.51 -39.11
N SER A 411 44.84 4.95 -40.26
CA SER A 411 46.20 4.50 -40.54
C SER A 411 46.57 4.80 -41.99
N ASP A 412 46.71 6.09 -42.31
CA ASP A 412 47.71 6.63 -43.24
C ASP A 412 47.56 8.14 -43.45
N LEU A 413 48.36 8.91 -42.69
CA LEU A 413 49.20 9.98 -43.26
C LEU A 413 50.22 10.40 -42.18
N THR A 414 51.49 10.22 -42.49
CA THR A 414 52.61 10.37 -41.54
C THR A 414 53.23 11.77 -41.61
N GLY A 415 53.96 12.17 -40.56
CA GLY A 415 55.05 13.14 -40.74
C GLY A 415 55.26 14.18 -39.64
N GLN A 416 55.90 13.77 -38.53
CA GLN A 416 56.85 14.60 -37.75
C GLN A 416 56.24 15.83 -36.99
N GLN A 417 56.84 16.34 -35.91
CA GLN A 417 58.13 16.01 -35.29
C GLN A 417 58.07 16.09 -33.75
N GLU A 418 59.04 15.44 -33.10
CA GLU A 418 59.14 15.36 -31.65
C GLU A 418 59.60 16.67 -30.98
N THR A 419 59.16 16.90 -29.74
CA THR A 419 60.03 17.10 -28.55
C THR A 419 59.12 17.20 -27.31
N HIS A 420 59.08 16.18 -26.45
CA HIS A 420 59.96 16.03 -25.28
C HIS A 420 59.89 17.19 -24.28
N TYR A 421 59.19 16.97 -23.16
CA TYR A 421 59.88 16.54 -21.94
C TYR A 421 58.96 15.61 -21.11
N VAL A 422 59.57 14.67 -20.39
CA VAL A 422 58.93 13.58 -19.62
C VAL A 422 59.50 13.58 -18.19
N GLN A 423 58.89 12.78 -17.29
CA GLN A 423 59.45 12.11 -16.07
C GLN A 423 58.87 12.55 -14.71
N GLU A 424 58.74 11.72 -13.66
CA GLU A 424 58.66 10.23 -13.42
C GLU A 424 58.34 10.00 -11.90
N ASN A 425 58.00 8.84 -11.32
CA ASN A 425 57.37 7.55 -11.70
C ASN A 425 56.75 6.97 -10.38
N ILE A 426 55.62 6.24 -10.34
CA ILE A 426 55.40 4.79 -10.58
C ILE A 426 56.37 3.81 -9.87
N VAL A 427 55.79 2.90 -9.07
CA VAL A 427 56.27 1.58 -8.56
C VAL A 427 54.99 0.80 -8.13
N ASN A 428 54.71 -0.49 -8.34
CA ASN A 428 55.26 -1.60 -9.18
C ASN A 428 54.06 -2.51 -9.61
N GLN A 429 54.10 -3.43 -10.59
CA GLN A 429 54.67 -4.80 -10.64
C GLN A 429 54.24 -5.75 -9.48
N SER A 430 54.00 -7.07 -9.66
CA SER A 430 54.28 -8.00 -10.79
C SER A 430 53.30 -9.21 -10.88
N ASP A 431 53.33 -9.96 -12.00
CA ASP A 431 52.59 -11.23 -12.25
C ASP A 431 53.14 -12.49 -11.54
N LEU A 432 52.34 -13.59 -11.49
CA LEU A 432 52.61 -14.93 -12.13
C LEU A 432 51.86 -16.15 -11.52
N THR A 433 51.33 -17.05 -12.39
CA THR A 433 51.00 -18.50 -12.17
C THR A 433 49.95 -18.92 -11.11
N GLY A 434 49.26 -20.09 -11.17
CA GLY A 434 49.07 -21.09 -12.24
C GLY A 434 48.76 -22.54 -11.75
N GLN A 435 47.69 -23.19 -12.29
CA GLN A 435 47.32 -24.64 -12.16
C GLN A 435 46.92 -25.16 -10.73
N GLN A 436 46.20 -26.28 -10.48
CA GLN A 436 45.32 -27.22 -11.25
C GLN A 436 44.44 -28.05 -10.26
N GLU A 437 43.25 -28.51 -10.69
CA GLU A 437 42.55 -29.80 -10.33
C GLU A 437 42.25 -30.15 -8.84
N THR A 438 41.26 -30.98 -8.42
CA THR A 438 40.09 -31.74 -8.97
C THR A 438 39.03 -31.85 -7.80
N HIS A 439 38.03 -32.75 -7.61
CA HIS A 439 37.52 -34.01 -8.24
C HIS A 439 36.04 -34.29 -7.80
N SER A 440 35.29 -35.09 -8.58
CA SER A 440 34.02 -35.85 -8.26
C SER A 440 32.72 -35.09 -7.89
N VAL A 441 31.50 -35.30 -8.43
CA VAL A 441 30.81 -36.36 -9.26
C VAL A 441 30.27 -37.57 -8.45
N PRO A 442 29.09 -38.22 -8.72
CA PRO A 442 27.97 -37.99 -9.69
C PRO A 442 26.61 -37.69 -8.95
N GLU A 443 25.34 -37.92 -9.39
CA GLU A 443 24.72 -38.49 -10.61
C GLU A 443 23.30 -37.91 -10.96
N ASN A 444 22.28 -38.74 -11.28
CA ASN A 444 21.01 -38.42 -11.96
C ASN A 444 19.74 -39.00 -11.29
N THR A 445 18.55 -38.50 -11.66
CA THR A 445 17.33 -39.31 -11.92
C THR A 445 16.33 -38.57 -12.84
N MET A 446 15.26 -39.22 -13.31
CA MET A 446 14.74 -38.99 -14.68
C MET A 446 13.27 -39.44 -14.92
N ASN A 447 12.53 -38.72 -15.80
CA ASN A 447 11.27 -39.11 -16.51
C ASN A 447 9.96 -39.27 -15.66
N GLN A 448 8.70 -39.32 -16.17
CA GLN A 448 8.03 -39.09 -17.49
C GLN A 448 6.51 -38.76 -17.22
N SER A 449 5.86 -37.77 -17.86
CA SER A 449 5.00 -37.77 -19.08
C SER A 449 3.62 -38.49 -19.02
N ASP A 450 2.53 -37.82 -19.48
CA ASP A 450 1.65 -38.25 -20.61
C ASP A 450 0.28 -37.51 -20.78
N LEU A 451 -0.09 -37.24 -22.06
CA LEU A 451 -1.41 -37.32 -22.76
C LEU A 451 -2.72 -36.79 -22.08
N THR A 452 -3.66 -36.05 -22.70
CA THR A 452 -3.96 -35.60 -24.11
C THR A 452 -4.34 -34.08 -24.14
N GLY A 453 -5.27 -33.45 -24.91
CA GLY A 453 -6.34 -33.84 -25.87
C GLY A 453 -7.04 -32.62 -26.53
N GLN A 454 -8.09 -32.82 -27.34
CA GLN A 454 -8.76 -31.80 -28.21
C GLN A 454 -10.27 -32.16 -28.50
N GLN A 455 -11.16 -31.48 -29.26
CA GLN A 455 -11.11 -30.39 -30.27
C GLN A 455 -12.37 -29.45 -30.32
N HIS A 456 -12.15 -28.21 -30.83
CA HIS A 456 -12.97 -27.39 -31.77
C HIS A 456 -14.39 -26.82 -31.49
N LYS A 457 -14.43 -25.47 -31.47
CA LYS A 457 -15.32 -24.52 -32.24
C LYS A 457 -16.80 -24.42 -31.85
N HIS A 458 -17.45 -23.24 -31.80
CA HIS A 458 -17.15 -21.82 -32.13
C HIS A 458 -18.20 -20.93 -31.38
N SER A 459 -18.12 -19.59 -31.21
CA SER A 459 -17.10 -18.53 -31.45
C SER A 459 -17.56 -17.17 -30.88
N VAL A 460 -16.63 -16.20 -30.75
CA VAL A 460 -16.82 -14.74 -30.55
C VAL A 460 -17.42 -14.26 -29.20
N GLN A 461 -16.54 -13.78 -28.31
CA GLN A 461 -16.50 -12.35 -27.96
C GLN A 461 -15.11 -11.94 -27.43
N GLU A 462 -14.80 -10.65 -27.43
CA GLU A 462 -13.45 -10.11 -27.16
C GLU A 462 -13.24 -9.80 -25.67
N ASN A 463 -12.21 -10.39 -25.06
CA ASN A 463 -11.29 -9.74 -24.12
C ASN A 463 -10.21 -10.70 -23.56
N THR A 464 -9.19 -10.12 -22.95
CA THR A 464 -8.20 -10.70 -22.01
C THR A 464 -6.78 -10.94 -22.54
N VAL A 465 -5.84 -10.64 -21.65
CA VAL A 465 -4.37 -10.76 -21.71
C VAL A 465 -3.88 -12.11 -22.25
N ASN A 466 -2.80 -12.07 -23.03
CA ASN A 466 -1.84 -13.17 -23.17
C ASN A 466 -0.45 -12.69 -22.72
N GLN A 467 0.21 -13.47 -21.85
CA GLN A 467 1.67 -13.51 -21.77
C GLN A 467 2.13 -14.62 -22.73
N SER A 468 3.13 -14.34 -23.58
CA SER A 468 3.81 -15.39 -24.34
C SER A 468 5.21 -14.95 -24.79
N ASP A 469 6.18 -15.78 -24.40
CA ASP A 469 7.40 -16.12 -25.13
C ASP A 469 8.45 -15.05 -25.43
N LEU A 470 9.45 -15.07 -24.55
CA LEU A 470 10.87 -14.95 -24.89
C LEU A 470 11.20 -15.63 -26.24
N THR A 471 11.32 -14.85 -27.31
CA THR A 471 12.12 -15.21 -28.49
C THR A 471 13.05 -14.07 -28.84
N GLY A 472 14.30 -14.40 -29.15
CA GLY A 472 15.38 -13.42 -29.32
C GLY A 472 15.27 -12.63 -30.62
N GLN A 473 14.53 -11.52 -30.59
CA GLN A 473 14.67 -10.42 -31.54
C GLN A 473 15.06 -9.16 -30.76
N GLN A 474 15.98 -8.36 -31.31
CA GLN A 474 16.31 -7.06 -30.74
C GLN A 474 15.12 -6.12 -30.93
N GLU A 475 14.39 -5.83 -29.85
CA GLU A 475 13.36 -4.79 -29.88
C GLU A 475 14.02 -3.45 -30.24
N THR A 476 13.66 -2.91 -31.41
CA THR A 476 14.01 -1.55 -31.79
C THR A 476 13.29 -0.59 -30.84
N GLN A 477 14.03 -0.01 -29.89
CA GLN A 477 13.49 0.86 -28.86
C GLN A 477 12.66 1.98 -29.50
N ARG A 478 11.38 2.04 -29.15
CA ARG A 478 10.53 3.18 -29.52
C ARG A 478 11.02 4.41 -28.74
N PRO A 479 11.03 5.61 -29.35
CA PRO A 479 11.45 6.84 -28.67
C PRO A 479 10.67 7.01 -27.37
N PHE A 480 11.39 7.17 -26.26
CA PHE A 480 10.77 7.53 -25.00
C PHE A 480 10.06 8.88 -25.15
N LYS A 481 8.74 8.87 -24.90
CA LYS A 481 7.86 10.02 -25.11
C LYS A 481 7.20 10.38 -23.78
N PRO A 482 7.37 11.62 -23.29
CA PRO A 482 6.73 12.05 -22.06
C PRO A 482 5.19 12.03 -22.19
N PRO A 483 4.44 11.84 -21.11
CA PRO A 483 2.98 11.89 -21.14
C PRO A 483 2.48 13.30 -21.50
N ASP A 484 1.35 13.41 -22.21
CA ASP A 484 0.66 14.71 -22.36
C ASP A 484 -0.12 15.03 -21.09
N LEU A 485 0.38 16.01 -20.34
CA LEU A 485 -0.23 16.49 -19.11
C LEU A 485 -0.89 17.87 -19.33
N THR A 486 -0.73 18.47 -20.52
CA THR A 486 -1.18 19.82 -20.87
C THR A 486 -2.68 20.02 -20.62
N GLN A 487 -3.51 19.04 -21.00
CA GLN A 487 -4.95 19.11 -20.76
C GLN A 487 -5.30 18.91 -19.27
N LYS A 488 -4.54 18.09 -18.53
CA LYS A 488 -4.74 17.85 -17.09
C LYS A 488 -4.44 19.11 -16.27
N PHE A 489 -3.30 19.75 -16.51
CA PHE A 489 -2.99 21.06 -15.93
C PHE A 489 -4.10 22.07 -16.20
N LYS A 490 -4.65 22.07 -17.42
CA LYS A 490 -5.71 23.00 -17.85
C LYS A 490 -7.08 22.67 -17.25
N SER A 491 -7.46 21.40 -17.06
CA SER A 491 -8.70 21.01 -16.40
C SER A 491 -8.66 21.34 -14.92
N ASP A 492 -7.59 20.94 -14.25
CA ASP A 492 -7.50 20.91 -12.80
C ASP A 492 -7.33 22.34 -12.26
N LEU A 493 -6.48 23.15 -12.93
CA LEU A 493 -6.39 24.59 -12.68
C LEU A 493 -7.73 25.30 -12.93
N ARG A 494 -8.49 24.94 -13.97
CA ARG A 494 -9.79 25.58 -14.26
C ARG A 494 -10.84 25.24 -13.21
N LEU A 495 -10.90 24.00 -12.75
CA LEU A 495 -11.82 23.58 -11.69
C LEU A 495 -11.43 24.21 -10.34
N PHE A 496 -10.14 24.25 -10.03
CA PHE A 496 -9.60 24.89 -8.82
C PHE A 496 -9.87 26.39 -8.79
N THR A 497 -9.52 27.12 -9.86
CA THR A 497 -9.72 28.57 -9.95
C THR A 497 -11.19 28.95 -9.99
N LYS A 498 -12.05 28.17 -10.67
CA LYS A 498 -13.50 28.35 -10.58
C LYS A 498 -14.01 28.14 -9.14
N SER A 499 -13.58 27.08 -8.44
CA SER A 499 -14.05 26.85 -7.06
C SER A 499 -13.54 27.91 -6.07
N TYR A 500 -12.43 28.60 -6.37
CA TYR A 500 -11.94 29.79 -5.67
C TYR A 500 -12.79 31.04 -5.94
N GLU A 501 -13.25 31.23 -7.19
CA GLU A 501 -14.18 32.30 -7.59
C GLU A 501 -15.58 32.11 -6.99
N ASP A 502 -16.14 30.91 -7.10
CA ASP A 502 -17.50 30.55 -6.68
C ASP A 502 -17.71 30.63 -5.15
N ARG A 503 -16.63 30.67 -4.34
CA ARG A 503 -16.62 30.79 -2.85
C ARG A 503 -17.75 30.03 -2.14
N ARG A 504 -17.96 28.76 -2.51
CA ARG A 504 -19.17 27.98 -2.19
C ARG A 504 -19.47 27.84 -0.69
N ASP A 505 -20.75 28.01 -0.36
CA ASP A 505 -21.46 27.41 0.78
C ASP A 505 -20.93 27.64 2.22
N GLY A 506 -20.24 28.74 2.50
CA GLY A 506 -20.01 29.22 3.89
C GLY A 506 -19.12 28.35 4.79
N GLU A 507 -18.54 27.27 4.29
CA GLU A 507 -17.44 26.57 4.97
C GLU A 507 -16.16 27.41 4.91
N ASN A 508 -15.34 27.35 5.95
CA ASN A 508 -14.07 28.08 6.01
C ASN A 508 -13.01 27.28 5.25
N ILE A 509 -13.07 27.33 3.91
CA ILE A 509 -12.14 26.64 3.01
C ILE A 509 -11.08 27.64 2.56
N LYS A 510 -9.81 27.32 2.81
CA LYS A 510 -8.66 28.07 2.29
C LYS A 510 -8.15 27.41 1.02
N PHE A 511 -7.62 28.22 0.11
CA PHE A 511 -7.06 27.78 -1.16
C PHE A 511 -5.58 28.15 -1.18
N ILE A 512 -4.73 27.19 -1.52
CA ILE A 512 -3.29 27.37 -1.72
C ILE A 512 -2.86 26.62 -2.99
N ALA A 513 -1.68 26.93 -3.51
CA ALA A 513 -0.97 26.06 -4.43
C ALA A 513 0.36 25.61 -3.79
N ALA A 514 0.90 24.48 -4.22
CA ALA A 514 2.19 23.98 -3.77
C ALA A 514 2.89 23.21 -4.89
N VAL A 515 4.21 23.11 -4.80
CA VAL A 515 4.96 22.06 -5.50
C VAL A 515 5.23 20.94 -4.49
N ILE A 516 4.88 19.71 -4.85
CA ILE A 516 5.10 18.52 -4.02
C ILE A 516 5.22 17.30 -4.94
N PRO A 517 6.37 16.61 -4.98
CA PRO A 517 6.52 15.31 -5.63
C PRO A 517 5.35 14.34 -5.43
N ASP A 518 4.91 13.68 -6.51
CA ASP A 518 3.86 12.66 -6.46
C ASP A 518 3.85 11.74 -7.70
N ILE A 519 4.55 10.61 -7.61
CA ILE A 519 4.54 9.57 -8.65
C ILE A 519 3.15 8.93 -8.86
N SER A 520 2.21 9.09 -7.92
CA SER A 520 0.84 8.54 -8.04
C SER A 520 -0.13 9.48 -8.79
N ALA A 521 0.24 10.76 -8.94
CA ALA A 521 -0.61 11.80 -9.53
C ALA A 521 0.19 12.68 -10.50
N PRO A 522 0.58 12.17 -11.68
CA PRO A 522 1.50 12.85 -12.60
C PRO A 522 0.99 14.20 -13.10
N GLY A 523 1.90 15.17 -13.16
CA GLY A 523 1.66 16.55 -13.56
C GLY A 523 1.09 17.42 -12.44
N SER A 524 -0.21 17.26 -12.17
CA SER A 524 -0.94 18.07 -11.19
C SER A 524 -2.00 17.28 -10.44
N SER A 525 -2.40 17.77 -9.28
CA SER A 525 -3.51 17.23 -8.49
C SER A 525 -4.14 18.29 -7.60
N ILE A 526 -5.30 18.00 -7.03
CA ILE A 526 -5.96 18.88 -6.06
C ILE A 526 -6.04 18.11 -4.74
N ARG A 527 -5.15 18.41 -3.81
CA ARG A 527 -5.12 17.75 -2.50
C ARG A 527 -6.10 18.45 -1.55
N LEU A 528 -6.90 17.68 -0.83
CA LEU A 528 -7.75 18.19 0.26
C LEU A 528 -7.07 17.86 1.59
N TYR A 529 -6.91 18.88 2.43
CA TYR A 529 -6.49 18.73 3.83
C TYR A 529 -7.60 19.24 4.77
N GLN A 530 -7.70 18.64 5.95
CA GLN A 530 -8.67 18.99 6.98
C GLN A 530 -8.00 18.86 8.36
N GLN A 531 -7.97 19.95 9.13
CA GLN A 531 -7.39 19.97 10.48
C GLN A 531 -5.90 19.51 10.52
N GLY A 532 -5.14 19.84 9.47
CA GLY A 532 -3.73 19.47 9.31
C GLY A 532 -3.48 18.13 8.58
N SER A 533 -4.44 17.20 8.60
CA SER A 533 -4.31 15.89 7.95
C SER A 533 -4.68 15.91 6.46
N LEU A 534 -3.98 15.10 5.65
CA LEU A 534 -4.32 14.84 4.25
C LEU A 534 -5.56 13.93 4.16
N ILE A 535 -6.54 14.33 3.35
CA ILE A 535 -7.86 13.67 3.22
C ILE A 535 -8.00 12.95 1.89
N THR A 536 -7.42 13.50 0.82
CA THR A 536 -7.21 12.85 -0.49
C THR A 536 -6.10 13.58 -1.25
N THR A 537 -5.35 12.86 -2.09
CA THR A 537 -4.41 13.47 -3.05
C THR A 537 -5.11 13.99 -4.32
N ASN A 538 -6.33 13.54 -4.62
CA ASN A 538 -7.02 13.82 -5.89
C ASN A 538 -8.50 14.16 -5.65
N PHE A 539 -8.81 15.45 -5.44
CA PHE A 539 -10.14 15.95 -5.13
C PHE A 539 -10.88 16.45 -6.39
N LEU A 540 -11.95 15.76 -6.76
CA LEU A 540 -12.73 15.94 -7.98
C LEU A 540 -13.76 17.09 -7.83
N LEU A 541 -13.26 18.32 -7.88
CA LEU A 541 -14.07 19.53 -7.76
C LEU A 541 -15.21 19.61 -8.78
N GLY A 542 -16.41 19.96 -8.29
CA GLY A 542 -17.60 20.19 -9.12
C GLY A 542 -18.54 18.99 -9.22
N LEU A 543 -18.09 17.78 -8.86
CA LEU A 543 -18.94 16.60 -8.71
C LEU A 543 -19.50 16.56 -7.29
N LYS A 544 -20.73 17.06 -7.07
CA LYS A 544 -21.41 17.07 -5.78
C LYS A 544 -22.56 16.06 -5.77
N PRO A 545 -22.50 14.96 -4.98
CA PRO A 545 -23.58 13.99 -4.89
C PRO A 545 -24.87 14.59 -4.30
N ASP A 546 -26.00 14.04 -4.71
CA ASP A 546 -27.28 14.29 -4.04
C ASP A 546 -27.26 13.80 -2.58
N PRO A 547 -28.09 14.33 -1.68
CA PRO A 547 -28.06 13.93 -0.27
C PRO A 547 -28.46 12.46 -0.06
N VAL A 548 -27.82 11.80 0.91
CA VAL A 548 -28.27 10.50 1.42
C VAL A 548 -29.70 10.58 1.93
N GLN A 549 -30.48 9.54 1.66
CA GLN A 549 -31.82 9.35 2.22
C GLN A 549 -31.68 8.59 3.54
N VAL A 550 -32.46 8.96 4.55
CA VAL A 550 -32.51 8.20 5.81
C VAL A 550 -33.50 7.06 5.64
N ALA A 551 -33.03 5.82 5.76
CA ALA A 551 -33.85 4.61 5.62
C ALA A 551 -34.35 4.12 6.98
N GLU A 552 -33.54 4.27 8.05
CA GLU A 552 -33.87 3.86 9.41
C GLU A 552 -33.10 4.72 10.42
N ILE A 553 -33.69 5.00 11.59
CA ILE A 553 -33.08 5.71 12.71
C ILE A 553 -33.26 4.85 13.96
N LYS A 554 -32.19 4.64 14.73
CA LYS A 554 -32.21 3.92 16.02
C LYS A 554 -31.61 4.82 17.11
N GLN A 555 -31.49 4.32 18.35
CA GLN A 555 -30.85 5.08 19.43
C GLN A 555 -29.33 5.25 19.23
N SER A 556 -28.66 4.25 18.64
CA SER A 556 -27.19 4.18 18.54
C SER A 556 -26.64 4.09 17.11
N CYS A 557 -27.50 4.07 16.10
CA CYS A 557 -27.09 4.11 14.69
C CYS A 557 -28.15 4.74 13.77
N VAL A 558 -27.74 5.09 12.56
CA VAL A 558 -28.62 5.53 11.45
C VAL A 558 -28.28 4.71 10.22
N LEU A 559 -29.30 4.18 9.54
CA LEU A 559 -29.17 3.55 8.22
C LEU A 559 -29.45 4.58 7.13
N LEU A 560 -28.42 4.85 6.34
CA LEU A 560 -28.47 5.72 5.17
C LEU A 560 -28.66 4.87 3.92
N LYS A 561 -29.48 5.35 2.98
CA LYS A 561 -29.54 4.85 1.60
C LYS A 561 -28.93 5.87 0.66
N PHE A 562 -28.01 5.43 -0.19
CA PHE A 562 -27.42 6.27 -1.22
C PHE A 562 -28.42 6.46 -2.38
N PRO A 563 -28.59 7.69 -2.90
CA PRO A 563 -29.30 7.90 -4.16
C PRO A 563 -28.53 7.27 -5.33
N GLN A 564 -29.19 7.08 -6.48
CA GLN A 564 -28.52 6.60 -7.68
C GLN A 564 -27.38 7.56 -8.07
N SER A 565 -26.16 7.05 -8.09
CA SER A 565 -24.94 7.85 -8.24
C SER A 565 -24.87 8.52 -9.62
N THR A 566 -24.62 9.83 -9.63
CA THR A 566 -24.24 10.60 -10.83
C THR A 566 -22.82 10.28 -11.32
N ILE A 567 -21.98 9.69 -10.46
CA ILE A 567 -20.65 9.16 -10.77
C ILE A 567 -20.79 7.71 -11.24
N ARG A 568 -20.09 7.33 -12.32
CA ARG A 568 -20.39 6.12 -13.10
C ARG A 568 -19.84 4.82 -12.52
N ARG A 569 -18.70 4.87 -11.81
CA ARG A 569 -18.07 3.71 -11.17
C ARG A 569 -17.59 4.07 -9.74
N PRO A 570 -18.51 4.31 -8.79
CA PRO A 570 -18.14 4.42 -7.39
C PRO A 570 -17.38 3.16 -6.95
N GLU A 571 -16.25 3.33 -6.27
CA GLU A 571 -15.52 2.24 -5.61
C GLU A 571 -15.78 2.24 -4.10
N ARG A 572 -15.89 3.42 -3.49
CA ARG A 572 -16.17 3.59 -2.05
C ARG A 572 -17.01 4.83 -1.81
N TYR A 573 -17.76 4.80 -0.71
CA TYR A 573 -18.44 5.96 -0.13
C TYR A 573 -17.77 6.32 1.19
N ARG A 574 -17.51 7.60 1.42
CA ARG A 574 -17.02 8.14 2.70
C ARG A 574 -18.10 9.03 3.29
N VAL A 575 -18.66 8.62 4.43
CA VAL A 575 -19.68 9.35 5.18
C VAL A 575 -18.99 10.10 6.31
N GLU A 576 -19.22 11.42 6.40
CA GLU A 576 -18.81 12.25 7.54
C GLU A 576 -20.04 12.56 8.41
N TYR A 577 -19.91 12.43 9.75
CA TYR A 577 -20.97 12.77 10.70
C TYR A 577 -20.44 13.53 11.93
N ARG A 578 -21.26 14.39 12.55
CA ARG A 578 -20.88 15.11 13.79
C ARG A 578 -22.07 15.45 14.70
N VAL A 579 -21.81 15.52 16.00
CA VAL A 579 -22.78 15.96 17.03
C VAL A 579 -23.04 17.47 16.93
N MET A 580 -24.31 17.86 16.94
CA MET A 580 -24.77 19.23 17.20
C MET A 580 -25.09 19.39 18.69
N THR A 581 -24.46 20.37 19.35
CA THR A 581 -24.68 20.62 20.79
C THR A 581 -25.89 21.53 21.00
N THR A 582 -26.95 21.00 21.60
CA THR A 582 -28.16 21.75 21.94
C THR A 582 -28.00 22.47 23.28
N GLY A 583 -27.55 23.73 23.25
CA GLY A 583 -27.42 24.58 24.44
C GLY A 583 -27.09 26.03 24.07
N LEU A 584 -27.30 26.97 24.99
CA LEU A 584 -27.19 28.43 24.77
C LEU A 584 -25.75 28.97 24.59
N ILE A 585 -24.78 28.11 24.27
CA ILE A 585 -23.37 28.48 24.10
C ILE A 585 -22.98 28.30 22.63
N LYS A 586 -22.27 29.30 22.06
CA LYS A 586 -21.88 29.35 20.64
C LYS A 586 -21.32 28.01 20.13
N VAL A 587 -21.79 27.61 18.94
CA VAL A 587 -21.37 26.40 18.21
C VAL A 587 -19.85 26.29 18.14
N SER A 588 -19.29 25.44 19.00
CA SER A 588 -17.93 24.93 18.83
C SER A 588 -17.97 23.92 17.68
N LYS A 589 -17.24 24.19 16.59
CA LYS A 589 -17.13 23.29 15.45
C LYS A 589 -16.40 22.00 15.89
N ARG A 590 -17.15 21.01 16.38
CA ARG A 590 -16.64 19.66 16.63
C ARG A 590 -16.09 19.07 15.32
N PRO A 591 -15.04 18.23 15.37
CA PRO A 591 -14.57 17.50 14.20
C PRO A 591 -15.69 16.62 13.62
N TRP A 592 -15.52 16.25 12.35
CA TRP A 592 -16.33 15.22 11.72
C TRP A 592 -15.69 13.87 12.00
N ASN A 593 -16.49 12.92 12.48
CA ASN A 593 -16.16 11.50 12.50
C ASN A 593 -16.45 10.92 11.11
N GLU A 594 -15.84 9.78 10.76
CA GLU A 594 -16.05 9.15 9.46
C GLU A 594 -16.44 7.67 9.51
N VAL A 595 -17.08 7.22 8.43
CA VAL A 595 -17.35 5.82 8.09
C VAL A 595 -17.04 5.63 6.61
N VAL A 596 -16.37 4.54 6.25
CA VAL A 596 -16.12 4.16 4.85
C VAL A 596 -16.91 2.91 4.50
N THR A 597 -17.48 2.85 3.31
CA THR A 597 -18.27 1.71 2.81
C THR A 597 -17.89 1.40 1.38
N LEU A 598 -17.73 0.12 1.04
CA LEU A 598 -17.35 -0.31 -0.30
C LEU A 598 -18.56 -0.26 -1.26
N ALA A 599 -18.34 0.14 -2.50
CA ALA A 599 -19.32 -0.05 -3.56
C ALA A 599 -19.36 -1.53 -4.01
N PRO A 600 -20.49 -2.05 -4.55
CA PRO A 600 -21.72 -1.35 -4.88
C PRO A 600 -22.81 -1.42 -3.78
N ALA A 601 -22.47 -1.11 -2.51
CA ALA A 601 -23.48 -1.01 -1.46
C ALA A 601 -24.51 0.10 -1.74
N GLU A 602 -25.81 -0.23 -1.67
CA GLU A 602 -26.90 0.77 -1.71
C GLU A 602 -27.07 1.52 -0.38
N THR A 603 -26.53 1.00 0.73
CA THR A 603 -26.76 1.51 2.08
C THR A 603 -25.48 1.59 2.90
N CYS A 604 -25.49 2.42 3.94
CA CYS A 604 -24.42 2.57 4.91
C CYS A 604 -25.03 2.71 6.32
N VAL A 605 -24.50 1.98 7.29
CA VAL A 605 -24.82 2.18 8.71
C VAL A 605 -23.79 3.15 9.29
N VAL A 606 -24.24 4.20 9.97
CA VAL A 606 -23.40 5.03 10.84
C VAL A 606 -23.56 4.54 12.29
N PRO A 607 -22.58 3.80 12.86
CA PRO A 607 -22.68 3.23 14.20
C PRO A 607 -22.15 4.19 15.28
N GLY A 608 -22.29 3.81 16.57
CA GLY A 608 -21.66 4.51 17.68
C GLY A 608 -22.25 5.91 17.97
N LEU A 609 -23.47 6.17 17.51
CA LEU A 609 -24.18 7.41 17.78
C LEU A 609 -24.71 7.41 19.22
N LYS A 610 -24.87 8.60 19.80
CA LYS A 610 -25.48 8.78 21.12
C LYS A 610 -27.01 8.84 21.01
N PRO A 611 -27.76 8.31 21.98
CA PRO A 611 -29.23 8.44 22.05
C PRO A 611 -29.70 9.89 22.06
N PHE A 612 -30.90 10.14 21.49
CA PHE A 612 -31.62 11.41 21.41
C PHE A 612 -30.81 12.64 20.95
N THR A 613 -29.68 12.41 20.27
CA THR A 613 -28.70 13.43 19.92
C THR A 613 -28.89 13.87 18.48
N LEU A 614 -28.80 15.17 18.21
CA LEU A 614 -28.87 15.71 16.86
C LEU A 614 -27.51 15.58 16.17
N TYR A 615 -27.49 14.97 15.00
CA TYR A 615 -26.32 14.78 14.15
C TYR A 615 -26.48 15.51 12.83
N GLN A 616 -25.38 16.10 12.36
CA GLN A 616 -25.22 16.47 10.95
C GLN A 616 -24.48 15.36 10.22
N ILE A 617 -24.95 14.99 9.02
CA ILE A 617 -24.40 13.90 8.20
C ILE A 617 -24.23 14.39 6.75
N ARG A 618 -23.15 13.98 6.09
CA ARG A 618 -22.90 14.17 4.65
C ARG A 618 -22.03 13.04 4.10
N TYR A 619 -21.90 12.90 2.78
CA TYR A 619 -20.98 11.93 2.20
C TYR A 619 -20.32 12.41 0.91
N SER A 620 -19.24 11.74 0.52
CA SER A 620 -18.57 11.87 -0.78
C SER A 620 -18.38 10.49 -1.41
N VAL A 621 -18.47 10.41 -2.73
CA VAL A 621 -18.09 9.24 -3.54
C VAL A 621 -16.60 9.26 -3.84
N ILE A 622 -15.97 8.09 -3.85
CA ILE A 622 -14.60 7.85 -4.31
C ILE A 622 -14.65 6.92 -5.54
N GLU A 623 -13.99 7.31 -6.62
CA GLU A 623 -13.87 6.59 -7.90
C GLU A 623 -12.38 6.55 -8.29
N HIS A 624 -11.80 5.36 -8.42
CA HIS A 624 -10.35 5.15 -8.54
C HIS A 624 -9.58 5.88 -7.41
N SER A 625 -8.63 6.77 -7.73
CA SER A 625 -7.94 7.62 -6.74
C SER A 625 -8.71 8.90 -6.37
N GLY A 626 -9.80 9.22 -7.07
CA GLY A 626 -10.48 10.51 -6.99
C GLY A 626 -11.61 10.55 -5.96
N MET A 627 -11.68 11.62 -5.16
CA MET A 627 -12.75 11.86 -4.17
C MET A 627 -13.56 13.10 -4.54
N SER A 628 -14.88 12.97 -4.62
CA SER A 628 -15.84 14.02 -5.03
C SER A 628 -16.10 15.10 -3.94
N ASP A 629 -16.73 16.23 -4.34
CA ASP A 629 -17.28 17.19 -3.37
C ASP A 629 -18.26 16.48 -2.41
N PHE A 630 -18.36 16.93 -1.18
CA PHE A 630 -19.37 16.40 -0.25
C PHE A 630 -20.79 16.82 -0.65
N SER A 631 -21.75 15.91 -0.44
CA SER A 631 -23.19 16.15 -0.53
C SER A 631 -23.62 17.37 0.30
N LYS A 632 -24.84 17.88 0.07
CA LYS A 632 -25.45 18.77 1.07
C LYS A 632 -25.56 18.01 2.40
N VAL A 633 -25.42 18.75 3.51
CA VAL A 633 -25.59 18.22 4.87
C VAL A 633 -27.07 17.94 5.11
N ILE A 634 -27.37 16.78 5.69
CA ILE A 634 -28.67 16.47 6.29
C ILE A 634 -28.54 16.52 7.81
N GLU A 635 -29.66 16.76 8.50
CA GLU A 635 -29.74 16.68 9.96
C GLU A 635 -30.62 15.50 10.36
N VAL A 636 -30.13 14.68 11.30
CA VAL A 636 -30.80 13.46 11.78
C VAL A 636 -30.70 13.43 13.29
N LYS A 637 -31.82 13.26 14.00
CA LYS A 637 -31.83 13.05 15.44
C LYS A 637 -32.02 11.56 15.73
N THR A 638 -31.14 10.96 16.52
CA THR A 638 -31.30 9.57 16.97
C THR A 638 -32.50 9.43 17.89
N LEU A 639 -33.03 8.21 18.02
CA LEU A 639 -34.13 7.92 18.94
C LEU A 639 -33.65 7.91 20.41
N ARG A 640 -34.58 8.00 21.36
CA ARG A 640 -34.27 7.73 22.78
C ARG A 640 -33.94 6.24 22.96
N SER A 641 -33.03 5.92 23.88
CA SER A 641 -32.79 4.52 24.24
C SER A 641 -34.06 3.85 24.77
N PRO A 642 -34.34 2.60 24.38
CA PRO A 642 -35.29 1.77 25.10
C PRO A 642 -34.76 1.45 26.51
N PRO A 643 -35.63 1.03 27.44
CA PRO A 643 -35.21 0.40 28.69
C PRO A 643 -34.38 -0.85 28.42
N GLU A 644 -33.25 -0.98 29.12
CA GLU A 644 -32.30 -2.08 28.92
C GLU A 644 -32.36 -3.07 30.09
N HIS A 645 -31.78 -4.26 29.89
CA HIS A 645 -31.66 -5.32 30.90
C HIS A 645 -32.98 -5.64 31.62
N LEU A 646 -33.99 -6.11 30.87
CA LEU A 646 -35.24 -6.62 31.43
C LEU A 646 -35.00 -7.93 32.21
N TYR A 647 -35.13 -7.85 33.52
CA TYR A 647 -35.17 -9.00 34.43
C TYR A 647 -36.62 -9.30 34.80
N VAL A 648 -37.16 -10.41 34.31
CA VAL A 648 -38.47 -10.93 34.72
C VAL A 648 -38.26 -11.92 35.87
N SER A 649 -38.78 -11.59 37.05
CA SER A 649 -38.68 -12.43 38.25
C SER A 649 -40.08 -12.89 38.70
N ARG A 650 -40.28 -14.19 38.89
CA ARG A 650 -41.53 -14.73 39.44
C ARG A 650 -41.55 -14.53 40.95
N LEU A 651 -42.45 -13.69 41.46
CA LEU A 651 -42.71 -13.59 42.90
C LEU A 651 -43.66 -14.73 43.29
N LEU A 652 -43.10 -15.77 43.91
CA LEU A 652 -43.88 -16.89 44.46
C LEU A 652 -44.76 -16.39 45.61
N ASN A 653 -46.07 -16.37 45.39
CA ASN A 653 -47.07 -16.03 46.39
C ASN A 653 -48.15 -17.12 46.41
N LYS A 654 -48.69 -17.45 47.60
CA LYS A 654 -49.39 -18.73 47.83
C LYS A 654 -50.74 -18.92 47.10
N THR A 655 -51.21 -17.94 46.34
CA THR A 655 -52.56 -17.95 45.74
C THR A 655 -52.67 -17.39 44.31
N LYS A 656 -51.63 -16.75 43.75
CA LYS A 656 -51.60 -16.21 42.37
C LYS A 656 -50.17 -16.13 41.84
N GLU A 657 -49.98 -16.25 40.52
CA GLU A 657 -48.70 -15.90 39.89
C GLU A 657 -48.59 -14.39 39.68
N THR A 658 -47.72 -13.77 40.47
CA THR A 658 -47.27 -12.39 40.29
C THR A 658 -45.88 -12.39 39.68
N ILE A 659 -45.70 -11.81 38.50
CA ILE A 659 -44.36 -11.52 37.96
C ILE A 659 -43.97 -10.08 38.31
N LYS A 660 -42.73 -9.92 38.77
CA LYS A 660 -42.07 -8.62 38.94
C LYS A 660 -41.11 -8.45 37.78
N VAL A 661 -41.49 -7.57 36.86
CA VAL A 661 -40.65 -7.11 35.77
C VAL A 661 -39.81 -5.95 36.31
N THR A 662 -38.51 -5.99 36.10
CA THR A 662 -37.56 -4.93 36.46
C THR A 662 -36.63 -4.66 35.29
N TRP A 663 -36.16 -3.43 35.15
CA TRP A 663 -35.29 -3.01 34.06
C TRP A 663 -34.30 -1.94 34.56
N LEU A 664 -33.32 -1.59 33.73
CA LEU A 664 -32.48 -0.42 33.95
C LEU A 664 -33.07 0.80 33.25
N GLN A 665 -32.89 1.98 33.85
CA GLN A 665 -33.31 3.26 33.27
C GLN A 665 -32.53 3.51 31.97
N PRO A 666 -33.16 3.97 30.88
CA PRO A 666 -32.46 4.23 29.63
C PRO A 666 -31.38 5.33 29.78
N GLU A 667 -30.26 5.18 29.06
CA GLU A 667 -29.23 6.23 29.01
C GLU A 667 -29.82 7.56 28.51
N CYS A 668 -29.72 8.62 29.34
CA CYS A 668 -30.35 9.90 29.09
C CYS A 668 -29.32 11.05 29.14
N ASN A 669 -28.81 11.45 27.99
CA ASN A 669 -27.75 12.46 27.87
C ASN A 669 -28.29 13.91 27.77
N ASP A 670 -29.61 14.11 27.65
CA ASP A 670 -30.29 15.41 27.50
C ASP A 670 -30.86 15.96 28.82
N GLY A 671 -30.75 15.23 29.93
CA GLY A 671 -31.27 15.63 31.24
C GLY A 671 -32.79 15.48 31.41
N ALA A 672 -33.48 14.91 30.43
CA ALA A 672 -34.92 14.63 30.55
C ALA A 672 -35.17 13.50 31.56
N SER A 673 -36.00 13.76 32.57
CA SER A 673 -36.45 12.70 33.48
C SER A 673 -37.54 11.86 32.83
N VAL A 674 -37.48 10.54 32.99
CA VAL A 674 -38.61 9.65 32.68
C VAL A 674 -39.77 10.03 33.59
N LEU A 675 -40.99 10.10 33.06
CA LEU A 675 -42.20 10.35 33.85
C LEU A 675 -42.78 9.02 34.37
N HIS A 676 -42.91 8.05 33.48
CA HIS A 676 -43.38 6.68 33.76
C HIS A 676 -42.94 5.73 32.64
N TYR A 677 -43.17 4.44 32.83
CA TYR A 677 -42.93 3.40 31.84
C TYR A 677 -44.26 2.77 31.41
N LYS A 678 -44.33 2.35 30.14
CA LYS A 678 -45.39 1.48 29.61
C LYS A 678 -44.83 0.07 29.49
N VAL A 679 -45.51 -0.89 30.11
CA VAL A 679 -45.15 -2.31 30.14
C VAL A 679 -46.20 -3.08 29.36
N ASP A 680 -45.86 -3.46 28.13
CA ASP A 680 -46.74 -4.28 27.29
C ASP A 680 -46.49 -5.76 27.59
N TYR A 681 -47.56 -6.54 27.71
CA TYR A 681 -47.51 -8.00 27.85
C TYR A 681 -48.58 -8.70 27.00
N LYS A 682 -48.29 -9.92 26.55
CA LYS A 682 -49.21 -10.77 25.78
C LYS A 682 -49.01 -12.24 26.16
N GLU A 683 -50.07 -13.03 26.06
CA GLU A 683 -49.99 -14.49 26.13
C GLU A 683 -49.49 -15.06 24.79
N ALA A 684 -48.66 -16.10 24.83
CA ALA A 684 -48.07 -16.66 23.62
C ALA A 684 -49.11 -17.42 22.79
N GLY A 685 -49.42 -16.90 21.59
CA GLY A 685 -50.42 -17.46 20.67
C GLY A 685 -51.68 -16.61 20.50
N LEU A 686 -51.84 -15.52 21.25
CA LEU A 686 -52.92 -14.54 21.05
C LEU A 686 -52.43 -13.30 20.29
N GLU A 687 -53.32 -12.69 19.51
CA GLU A 687 -53.10 -11.39 18.89
C GLU A 687 -53.50 -10.24 19.84
N GLY A 688 -52.68 -9.19 19.88
CA GLY A 688 -52.85 -8.03 20.74
C GLY A 688 -51.88 -7.97 21.92
N TRP A 689 -51.63 -6.77 22.42
CA TRP A 689 -50.85 -6.49 23.63
C TRP A 689 -51.76 -5.86 24.68
N SER A 690 -51.60 -6.27 25.94
CA SER A 690 -52.14 -5.56 27.10
C SER A 690 -51.07 -4.62 27.66
N THR A 691 -51.41 -3.37 27.92
CA THR A 691 -50.45 -2.36 28.44
C THR A 691 -50.75 -2.01 29.89
N MET A 692 -49.74 -2.10 30.75
CA MET A 692 -49.73 -1.52 32.10
C MET A 692 -48.87 -0.24 32.09
N VAL A 693 -49.14 0.68 33.02
CA VAL A 693 -48.38 1.93 33.18
C VAL A 693 -47.88 2.01 34.62
N THR A 694 -46.63 2.42 34.84
CA THR A 694 -46.10 2.63 36.20
C THR A 694 -46.60 3.94 36.80
N GLU A 695 -46.79 3.99 38.13
CA GLU A 695 -47.25 5.20 38.84
C GLU A 695 -46.22 6.35 38.87
N GLY A 696 -45.00 6.08 38.41
CA GLY A 696 -43.90 7.05 38.33
C GLY A 696 -42.64 6.43 37.68
N PRO A 697 -41.46 7.05 37.87
CA PRO A 697 -40.19 6.66 37.22
C PRO A 697 -39.53 5.40 37.81
N GLU A 698 -40.24 4.61 38.62
CA GLU A 698 -39.68 3.39 39.19
C GLU A 698 -39.47 2.32 38.10
N CYS A 699 -38.27 1.77 38.00
CA CYS A 699 -37.91 0.76 37.00
C CYS A 699 -38.39 -0.66 37.37
N LYS A 700 -39.65 -0.76 37.85
CA LYS A 700 -40.29 -2.00 38.29
C LYS A 700 -41.79 -1.97 37.96
N CYS A 701 -42.36 -3.11 37.59
CA CYS A 701 -43.79 -3.33 37.48
C CYS A 701 -44.14 -4.71 38.02
N ILE A 702 -45.28 -4.84 38.70
CA ILE A 702 -45.82 -6.12 39.16
C ILE A 702 -47.06 -6.41 38.33
N ILE A 703 -47.01 -7.49 37.55
CA ILE A 703 -48.13 -7.96 36.72
C ILE A 703 -48.70 -9.22 37.37
N SER A 704 -50.01 -9.23 37.62
CA SER A 704 -50.73 -10.45 38.00
C SER A 704 -51.14 -11.17 36.72
N LEU A 705 -50.67 -12.41 36.55
CA LEU A 705 -50.98 -13.23 35.38
C LEU A 705 -51.92 -14.38 35.77
N ASN A 706 -52.61 -14.93 34.77
CA ASN A 706 -53.36 -16.17 34.94
C ASN A 706 -52.40 -17.37 34.95
N LEU A 707 -52.83 -18.48 35.54
CA LEU A 707 -52.09 -19.74 35.59
C LEU A 707 -52.11 -20.43 34.20
N SER A 708 -51.38 -19.85 33.24
CA SER A 708 -51.23 -20.33 31.87
C SER A 708 -49.78 -20.15 31.38
N THR A 709 -49.43 -20.82 30.28
CA THR A 709 -48.11 -21.46 30.17
C THR A 709 -46.98 -20.67 29.49
N CYS A 710 -47.25 -19.58 28.77
CA CYS A 710 -46.20 -18.70 28.21
C CYS A 710 -46.71 -17.27 28.01
N TYR A 711 -45.90 -16.28 28.40
CA TYR A 711 -46.16 -14.85 28.18
C TYR A 711 -44.93 -14.15 27.62
N ARG A 712 -45.10 -13.00 26.98
CA ARG A 712 -44.02 -12.08 26.61
C ARG A 712 -44.24 -10.71 27.18
N VAL A 713 -43.15 -10.01 27.50
CA VAL A 713 -43.13 -8.65 28.03
C VAL A 713 -42.16 -7.77 27.23
N ARG A 714 -42.49 -6.49 27.08
CA ARG A 714 -41.58 -5.42 26.62
C ARG A 714 -41.90 -4.13 27.35
N VAL A 715 -40.92 -3.23 27.50
CA VAL A 715 -41.07 -1.96 28.24
C VAL A 715 -40.63 -0.78 27.36
N SER A 716 -41.32 0.36 27.45
CA SER A 716 -40.90 1.65 26.88
C SER A 716 -40.96 2.76 27.93
N ALA A 717 -40.09 3.76 27.80
CA ALA A 717 -39.99 4.90 28.72
C ALA A 717 -40.73 6.12 28.14
N VAL A 718 -41.51 6.82 28.95
CA VAL A 718 -42.29 8.00 28.55
C VAL A 718 -41.71 9.26 29.20
N TYR A 719 -41.42 10.26 28.37
CA TYR A 719 -40.79 11.53 28.77
C TYR A 719 -41.74 12.73 28.61
N GLY A 720 -42.82 12.57 27.86
CA GLY A 720 -43.84 13.60 27.64
C GLY A 720 -44.97 13.12 26.74
N GLU A 721 -45.92 14.01 26.43
CA GLU A 721 -46.99 13.72 25.48
C GLU A 721 -46.40 13.54 24.07
N GLY A 722 -46.53 12.34 23.50
CA GLY A 722 -45.89 11.96 22.22
C GLY A 722 -44.41 11.58 22.31
N ASP A 723 -43.70 11.87 23.40
CA ASP A 723 -42.28 11.52 23.60
C ASP A 723 -42.16 10.21 24.39
N THR A 724 -42.03 9.09 23.67
CA THR A 724 -41.86 7.73 24.20
C THR A 724 -40.69 7.05 23.47
N SER A 725 -39.86 6.28 24.19
CA SER A 725 -38.78 5.49 23.58
C SER A 725 -39.31 4.38 22.67
N GLU A 726 -38.43 3.76 21.89
CA GLU A 726 -38.72 2.42 21.37
C GLU A 726 -38.97 1.44 22.53
N THR A 727 -39.66 0.33 22.24
CA THR A 727 -39.79 -0.76 23.21
C THR A 727 -38.49 -1.54 23.31
N SER A 728 -38.18 -2.03 24.52
CA SER A 728 -37.18 -3.08 24.73
C SER A 728 -37.45 -4.29 23.83
N ARG A 729 -36.45 -5.15 23.68
CA ARG A 729 -36.64 -6.48 23.05
C ARG A 729 -37.81 -7.22 23.71
N GLU A 730 -38.60 -7.96 22.93
CA GLU A 730 -39.55 -8.93 23.49
C GLU A 730 -38.76 -9.90 24.39
N THR A 731 -39.13 -9.94 25.66
CA THR A 731 -38.56 -10.85 26.65
C THR A 731 -39.63 -11.86 26.99
N ASP A 732 -39.41 -13.13 26.64
CA ASP A 732 -40.28 -14.22 27.10
C ASP A 732 -40.24 -14.29 28.64
N VAL A 733 -41.41 -14.39 29.27
CA VAL A 733 -41.54 -14.70 30.69
C VAL A 733 -41.12 -16.16 30.85
N PRO A 734 -40.01 -16.48 31.55
CA PRO A 734 -39.43 -17.81 31.45
C PRO A 734 -40.34 -18.90 32.04
N VAL A 735 -40.75 -19.86 31.20
CA VAL A 735 -41.43 -21.10 31.58
C VAL A 735 -40.68 -22.30 30.96
N ASN A 736 -39.35 -22.26 31.11
CA ASN A 736 -38.43 -23.15 30.38
C ASN A 736 -38.34 -24.56 30.99
N VAL A 737 -38.91 -24.78 32.17
CA VAL A 737 -38.85 -26.03 32.93
C VAL A 737 -40.18 -26.25 33.66
N TRP A 738 -40.71 -27.47 33.61
CA TRP A 738 -41.92 -27.86 34.33
C TRP A 738 -41.59 -28.30 35.76
N TYR A 739 -41.72 -27.36 36.70
CA TYR A 739 -41.55 -27.59 38.14
C TYR A 739 -42.70 -28.45 38.69
N ILE A 740 -42.37 -29.69 39.08
CA ILE A 740 -43.35 -30.67 39.57
C ILE A 740 -42.89 -31.20 40.93
N ASP A 741 -43.84 -31.25 41.86
CA ASP A 741 -43.65 -31.86 43.18
C ASP A 741 -44.55 -33.10 43.26
N LEU A 742 -43.96 -34.28 43.08
CA LEU A 742 -44.67 -35.56 43.14
C LEU A 742 -44.97 -36.00 44.58
N SER A 743 -44.48 -35.27 45.59
CA SER A 743 -44.93 -35.46 46.98
C SER A 743 -46.27 -34.77 47.25
N GLU A 744 -46.61 -33.73 46.48
CA GLU A 744 -47.90 -33.02 46.54
C GLU A 744 -48.90 -33.45 45.45
N ARG A 745 -48.45 -34.14 44.38
CA ARG A 745 -49.26 -34.43 43.18
C ARG A 745 -49.01 -35.83 42.62
N LYS A 746 -50.09 -36.58 42.36
CA LYS A 746 -50.01 -37.92 41.75
C LYS A 746 -49.44 -37.86 40.32
N ALA A 747 -48.51 -38.77 40.00
CA ALA A 747 -47.90 -38.86 38.67
C ALA A 747 -48.92 -39.27 37.59
N SER A 748 -49.98 -39.99 37.98
CA SER A 748 -51.11 -40.31 37.09
C SER A 748 -51.84 -39.06 36.55
N LEU A 749 -51.86 -37.95 37.30
CA LEU A 749 -52.41 -36.67 36.81
C LEU A 749 -51.42 -35.93 35.90
N LEU A 750 -50.12 -36.04 36.17
CA LEU A 750 -49.08 -35.49 35.31
C LEU A 750 -49.12 -36.14 33.91
N LEU A 751 -49.31 -37.46 33.85
CA LEU A 751 -49.39 -38.23 32.62
C LEU A 751 -50.44 -37.68 31.64
N GLU A 752 -51.66 -37.39 32.13
CA GLU A 752 -52.74 -36.85 31.28
C GLU A 752 -52.44 -35.41 30.82
N VAL A 753 -51.77 -34.58 31.64
CA VAL A 753 -51.38 -33.23 31.23
C VAL A 753 -50.24 -33.24 30.20
N LEU A 754 -49.30 -34.19 30.32
CA LEU A 754 -48.20 -34.37 29.37
C LEU A 754 -48.68 -34.92 28.01
N LYS A 755 -49.64 -35.85 27.99
CA LYS A 755 -50.28 -36.36 26.76
C LYS A 755 -50.92 -35.26 25.89
N LEU A 756 -51.30 -34.14 26.49
CA LEU A 756 -51.90 -33.00 25.80
C LEU A 756 -50.88 -32.01 25.20
N GLN A 757 -49.58 -32.21 25.42
CA GLN A 757 -48.55 -31.32 24.87
C GLN A 757 -48.18 -31.71 23.42
N PRO A 758 -48.04 -30.74 22.49
CA PRO A 758 -47.66 -31.01 21.11
C PRO A 758 -46.19 -31.45 20.96
N GLU A 759 -45.38 -31.23 21.99
CA GLU A 759 -43.96 -31.53 22.06
C GLU A 759 -43.62 -32.00 23.48
N LYS A 760 -42.59 -32.84 23.61
CA LYS A 760 -42.04 -33.20 24.91
C LYS A 760 -41.52 -31.96 25.67
N LYS A 761 -41.62 -31.97 27.00
CA LYS A 761 -41.18 -30.85 27.87
C LYS A 761 -40.17 -31.30 28.94
N PRO A 762 -39.22 -30.43 29.34
CA PRO A 762 -38.26 -30.73 30.41
C PRO A 762 -38.95 -30.59 31.78
N VAL A 763 -38.70 -31.54 32.68
CA VAL A 763 -39.33 -31.64 34.00
C VAL A 763 -38.27 -31.58 35.11
N GLU A 764 -38.50 -30.74 36.11
CA GLU A 764 -37.66 -30.64 37.31
C GLU A 764 -38.46 -31.09 38.53
N LEU A 765 -37.99 -32.15 39.19
CA LEU A 765 -38.64 -32.76 40.34
C LEU A 765 -38.16 -32.17 41.67
N LYS A 766 -39.11 -31.84 42.54
CA LYS A 766 -38.86 -31.24 43.86
C LYS A 766 -39.09 -32.16 45.05
N GLY A 767 -39.83 -33.24 44.83
CA GLY A 767 -40.20 -34.25 45.81
C GLY A 767 -40.91 -35.40 45.10
N TRP A 768 -40.95 -36.57 45.72
CA TRP A 768 -41.50 -37.81 45.18
C TRP A 768 -42.07 -38.69 46.31
N SER A 769 -42.77 -39.76 45.91
CA SER A 769 -43.29 -40.78 46.81
C SER A 769 -42.47 -42.06 46.69
N ASP A 770 -42.23 -42.73 47.81
CA ASP A 770 -41.67 -44.09 47.88
C ASP A 770 -42.73 -45.17 47.50
N GLU A 771 -43.98 -44.77 47.20
CA GLU A 771 -45.03 -45.70 46.76
C GLU A 771 -44.79 -46.21 45.31
N GLU A 772 -44.51 -47.51 45.20
CA GLU A 772 -44.35 -48.29 43.95
C GLU A 772 -45.39 -47.94 42.85
N SER A 773 -46.65 -47.69 43.24
CA SER A 773 -47.71 -47.33 42.28
C SER A 773 -47.57 -45.93 41.67
N GLU A 774 -47.01 -44.97 42.39
CA GLU A 774 -46.74 -43.62 41.86
C GLU A 774 -45.41 -43.60 41.07
N VAL A 775 -44.41 -44.38 41.48
CA VAL A 775 -43.17 -44.56 40.69
C VAL A 775 -43.47 -45.23 39.34
N ARG A 776 -44.29 -46.29 39.31
CA ARG A 776 -44.78 -46.88 38.03
C ARG A 776 -45.62 -45.88 37.20
N SER A 777 -46.45 -45.06 37.84
CA SER A 777 -47.19 -44.00 37.15
C SER A 777 -46.25 -42.93 36.56
N PHE A 778 -45.12 -42.66 37.21
CA PHE A 778 -44.10 -41.74 36.70
C PHE A 778 -43.26 -42.34 35.56
N LEU A 779 -42.95 -43.65 35.58
CA LEU A 779 -42.28 -44.33 34.46
C LEU A 779 -43.03 -44.14 33.12
N GLN A 780 -44.37 -44.15 33.16
CA GLN A 780 -45.21 -43.87 31.99
C GLN A 780 -45.07 -42.42 31.49
N CYS A 781 -44.86 -41.45 32.39
CA CYS A 781 -44.67 -40.04 32.06
C CYS A 781 -43.40 -39.80 31.23
N LEU A 782 -42.34 -40.59 31.43
CA LEU A 782 -41.03 -40.42 30.76
C LEU A 782 -41.15 -40.45 29.22
N SER A 783 -42.13 -41.18 28.69
CA SER A 783 -42.42 -41.22 27.26
C SER A 783 -42.77 -39.84 26.66
N TYR A 784 -43.28 -38.90 27.47
CA TYR A 784 -43.64 -37.52 27.09
C TYR A 784 -42.68 -36.45 27.63
N ILE A 785 -41.72 -36.81 28.48
CA ILE A 785 -40.70 -35.90 29.03
C ILE A 785 -39.48 -35.84 28.09
N SER A 786 -38.93 -34.65 27.87
CA SER A 786 -37.73 -34.47 27.03
C SER A 786 -36.43 -34.63 27.81
N GLN A 787 -36.42 -34.20 29.06
CA GLN A 787 -35.27 -34.13 29.96
C GLN A 787 -35.79 -34.19 31.40
N LEU A 788 -35.10 -34.92 32.29
CA LEU A 788 -35.44 -35.05 33.69
C LEU A 788 -34.32 -34.49 34.59
N SER A 789 -34.66 -33.48 35.39
CA SER A 789 -33.78 -32.84 36.38
C SER A 789 -34.43 -32.79 37.76
N PHE A 790 -33.72 -32.27 38.76
CA PHE A 790 -34.16 -32.18 40.14
C PHE A 790 -33.86 -30.80 40.76
N CYS A 791 -34.63 -30.38 41.77
CA CYS A 791 -34.51 -29.04 42.38
C CYS A 791 -33.29 -28.86 43.31
N PRO A 792 -32.35 -27.92 43.04
CA PRO A 792 -31.16 -27.73 43.88
C PRO A 792 -31.44 -27.27 45.32
N TRP A 793 -32.53 -26.53 45.56
CA TRP A 793 -32.70 -25.74 46.80
C TRP A 793 -33.29 -26.49 48.01
N ARG A 794 -33.42 -27.82 47.95
CA ARG A 794 -33.76 -28.71 49.08
C ARG A 794 -32.98 -30.03 48.96
N TYR A 795 -31.66 -29.90 48.87
CA TYR A 795 -30.77 -30.99 48.48
C TYR A 795 -30.63 -32.09 49.54
N ASP A 796 -30.66 -33.34 49.08
CA ASP A 796 -30.23 -34.54 49.82
C ASP A 796 -29.82 -35.60 48.77
N PRO A 797 -28.51 -35.78 48.50
CA PRO A 797 -28.07 -36.62 47.39
C PRO A 797 -28.44 -38.08 47.60
N SER A 798 -28.37 -38.58 48.84
CA SER A 798 -28.69 -39.95 49.19
C SER A 798 -30.16 -40.27 48.91
N LYS A 799 -31.08 -39.33 49.14
CA LYS A 799 -32.50 -39.51 48.74
C LYS A 799 -32.68 -39.54 47.23
N VAL A 800 -31.97 -38.70 46.47
CA VAL A 800 -32.04 -38.69 44.99
C VAL A 800 -31.49 -40.00 44.43
N ILE A 801 -30.33 -40.45 44.91
CA ILE A 801 -29.71 -41.73 44.53
C ILE A 801 -30.66 -42.89 44.83
N LYS A 802 -31.28 -42.93 46.01
CA LYS A 802 -32.29 -43.93 46.36
C LYS A 802 -33.44 -43.94 45.34
N PHE A 803 -34.06 -42.79 45.06
CA PHE A 803 -35.15 -42.68 44.08
C PHE A 803 -34.74 -43.16 42.68
N LEU A 804 -33.52 -42.86 42.24
CA LEU A 804 -33.00 -43.29 40.95
C LEU A 804 -32.78 -44.81 40.90
N VAL A 805 -32.28 -45.41 41.98
CA VAL A 805 -32.18 -46.88 42.10
C VAL A 805 -33.58 -47.49 42.11
N ASP A 806 -34.52 -46.99 42.93
CA ASP A 806 -35.91 -47.48 42.98
C ASP A 806 -36.61 -47.38 41.60
N LEU A 807 -36.39 -46.30 40.86
CA LEU A 807 -36.91 -46.07 39.50
C LEU A 807 -36.31 -47.06 38.48
N LEU A 808 -35.00 -47.32 38.55
CA LEU A 808 -34.30 -48.29 37.69
C LEU A 808 -34.71 -49.73 38.02
N SER A 809 -34.85 -50.07 39.31
CA SER A 809 -35.33 -51.38 39.77
C SER A 809 -36.72 -51.68 39.22
N GLN A 810 -37.66 -50.74 39.37
CA GLN A 810 -39.02 -50.90 38.86
C GLN A 810 -39.11 -50.85 37.33
N ALA A 811 -38.24 -50.10 36.65
CA ALA A 811 -38.12 -50.14 35.20
C ALA A 811 -37.64 -51.50 34.68
N ALA A 812 -36.65 -52.10 35.34
CA ALA A 812 -36.15 -53.43 35.02
C ALA A 812 -37.22 -54.52 35.25
N GLU A 813 -37.95 -54.44 36.36
CA GLU A 813 -39.06 -55.36 36.66
C GLU A 813 -40.19 -55.24 35.66
N TRP A 814 -40.53 -54.02 35.23
CA TRP A 814 -41.56 -53.83 34.21
C TRP A 814 -41.10 -54.34 32.84
N GLU A 815 -39.85 -54.11 32.46
CA GLU A 815 -39.27 -54.62 31.20
C GLU A 815 -39.20 -56.16 31.19
N GLU A 816 -38.89 -56.80 32.34
CA GLU A 816 -38.93 -58.26 32.53
C GLU A 816 -40.37 -58.81 32.45
N GLN A 817 -41.36 -58.11 33.01
CA GLN A 817 -42.77 -58.56 33.04
C GLN A 817 -43.54 -58.32 31.73
N THR A 818 -43.20 -57.28 30.97
CA THR A 818 -44.00 -56.82 29.82
C THR A 818 -43.27 -56.88 28.47
N GLY A 819 -41.93 -56.91 28.47
CA GLY A 819 -41.11 -56.71 27.26
C GLY A 819 -41.06 -55.27 26.75
N GLU A 820 -41.69 -54.30 27.43
CA GLU A 820 -41.57 -52.88 27.11
C GLU A 820 -40.18 -52.36 27.51
N LYS A 821 -39.51 -51.62 26.63
CA LYS A 821 -38.12 -51.17 26.83
C LYS A 821 -38.00 -49.97 27.78
N THR A 822 -38.45 -50.15 29.01
CA THR A 822 -38.63 -49.12 30.03
C THR A 822 -37.29 -48.60 30.57
N LEU A 823 -36.26 -49.44 30.69
CA LEU A 823 -34.91 -48.98 31.00
C LEU A 823 -34.39 -48.02 29.91
N LYS A 824 -34.73 -48.27 28.64
CA LYS A 824 -34.40 -47.36 27.54
C LYS A 824 -35.19 -46.05 27.59
N LEU A 825 -36.40 -46.02 28.18
CA LEU A 825 -37.15 -44.78 28.40
C LEU A 825 -36.48 -43.92 29.47
N VAL A 826 -36.06 -44.50 30.60
CA VAL A 826 -35.24 -43.82 31.63
C VAL A 826 -33.94 -43.27 31.00
N SER A 827 -33.25 -44.12 30.24
CA SER A 827 -32.03 -43.75 29.49
C SER A 827 -32.24 -42.60 28.49
N SER A 828 -33.47 -42.38 28.00
CA SER A 828 -33.79 -41.33 27.02
C SER A 828 -34.10 -39.95 27.62
N VAL A 829 -34.28 -39.84 28.94
CA VAL A 829 -34.58 -38.57 29.63
C VAL A 829 -33.45 -38.08 30.54
N CYS A 830 -32.45 -38.91 30.83
CA CYS A 830 -31.32 -38.60 31.69
C CYS A 830 -30.04 -38.38 30.86
N THR A 831 -29.55 -37.15 30.78
CA THR A 831 -28.24 -36.79 30.19
C THR A 831 -27.44 -35.98 31.21
N TYR A 832 -26.10 -36.08 31.26
CA TYR A 832 -25.30 -35.29 32.21
C TYR A 832 -25.65 -33.79 32.20
N SER A 833 -25.92 -33.22 31.03
CA SER A 833 -26.32 -31.81 30.85
C SER A 833 -27.66 -31.42 31.48
N THR A 834 -28.42 -32.39 32.00
CA THR A 834 -29.74 -32.23 32.61
C THR A 834 -29.87 -32.95 33.96
N PHE A 835 -28.94 -33.86 34.25
CA PHE A 835 -29.02 -34.84 35.31
C PHE A 835 -27.62 -35.02 35.95
N PRO A 836 -27.47 -34.91 37.27
CA PRO A 836 -28.54 -34.81 38.25
C PRO A 836 -28.94 -33.34 38.55
N PHE A 837 -27.97 -32.43 38.61
CA PHE A 837 -28.13 -31.01 39.01
C PHE A 837 -27.02 -30.12 38.44
N PRO A 838 -27.27 -28.81 38.21
CA PRO A 838 -26.24 -27.84 37.86
C PRO A 838 -25.45 -27.38 39.09
N PHE A 839 -24.61 -28.25 39.63
CA PHE A 839 -23.57 -27.90 40.61
C PHE A 839 -22.55 -26.91 40.01
N ARG A 840 -21.86 -26.15 40.86
CA ARG A 840 -20.81 -25.20 40.43
C ARG A 840 -19.40 -25.81 40.41
N ASP A 841 -19.21 -26.93 41.09
CA ASP A 841 -17.93 -27.63 41.22
C ASP A 841 -17.99 -28.98 40.47
N ASN A 842 -16.83 -29.45 39.97
CA ASN A 842 -16.67 -30.77 39.37
C ASN A 842 -16.56 -31.88 40.43
N SER A 843 -16.12 -31.57 41.66
CA SER A 843 -16.01 -32.53 42.78
C SER A 843 -17.39 -33.07 43.15
N GLU A 844 -18.31 -32.19 43.57
CA GLU A 844 -19.66 -32.55 44.03
C GLU A 844 -20.43 -33.40 43.01
N GLN A 845 -20.20 -33.17 41.72
CA GLN A 845 -20.78 -33.94 40.62
C GLN A 845 -20.15 -35.33 40.48
N SER A 846 -18.82 -35.40 40.55
CA SER A 846 -18.08 -36.66 40.44
C SER A 846 -18.39 -37.58 41.61
N ASP A 847 -18.41 -37.03 42.83
CA ASP A 847 -18.80 -37.71 44.05
C ASP A 847 -20.23 -38.30 43.96
N PHE A 848 -21.22 -37.51 43.54
CA PHE A 848 -22.59 -38.01 43.34
C PHE A 848 -22.66 -39.17 42.35
N LEU A 849 -21.91 -39.10 41.24
CA LEU A 849 -21.93 -40.13 40.20
C LEU A 849 -21.18 -41.40 40.64
N LEU A 850 -20.11 -41.29 41.44
CA LEU A 850 -19.43 -42.42 42.06
C LEU A 850 -20.35 -43.12 43.08
N ASP A 851 -21.02 -42.35 43.93
CA ASP A 851 -21.93 -42.85 44.96
C ASP A 851 -23.17 -43.52 44.33
N LEU A 852 -23.74 -42.92 43.27
CA LEU A 852 -24.80 -43.53 42.45
C LEU A 852 -24.34 -44.85 41.80
N CYS A 853 -23.11 -44.89 41.27
CA CYS A 853 -22.56 -46.11 40.68
C CYS A 853 -22.42 -47.22 41.72
N SER A 854 -21.94 -46.91 42.93
CA SER A 854 -21.85 -47.89 44.03
C SER A 854 -23.21 -48.48 44.37
N HIS A 855 -24.23 -47.63 44.61
CA HIS A 855 -25.58 -48.10 44.94
C HIS A 855 -26.23 -48.92 43.81
N VAL A 856 -25.97 -48.59 42.55
CA VAL A 856 -26.42 -49.39 41.40
C VAL A 856 -25.69 -50.73 41.34
N LYS A 857 -24.37 -50.77 41.53
CA LYS A 857 -23.58 -52.02 41.57
C LYS A 857 -24.01 -52.94 42.72
N ASP A 858 -24.34 -52.39 43.88
CA ASP A 858 -24.88 -53.14 45.00
C ASP A 858 -26.22 -53.79 44.63
N TYR A 859 -27.12 -53.07 43.95
CA TYR A 859 -28.39 -53.61 43.43
C TYR A 859 -28.17 -54.68 42.35
N GLU A 860 -27.29 -54.45 41.37
CA GLU A 860 -26.96 -55.45 40.34
C GLU A 860 -26.41 -56.74 40.97
N THR A 861 -25.56 -56.61 42.00
CA THR A 861 -24.96 -57.73 42.74
C THR A 861 -25.97 -58.49 43.59
N GLN A 862 -26.92 -57.78 44.22
CA GLN A 862 -27.95 -58.40 45.07
C GLN A 862 -29.06 -59.10 44.27
N THR A 863 -29.39 -58.60 43.06
CA THR A 863 -30.53 -59.10 42.27
C THR A 863 -30.14 -59.92 41.04
N GLY A 864 -28.89 -59.81 40.56
CA GLY A 864 -28.45 -60.41 39.30
C GLY A 864 -29.01 -59.75 38.04
N ARG A 865 -29.82 -58.69 38.17
CA ARG A 865 -30.33 -57.87 37.05
C ARG A 865 -29.28 -56.83 36.67
N SER A 866 -29.10 -56.55 35.38
CA SER A 866 -28.27 -55.41 34.96
C SER A 866 -29.13 -54.20 34.61
N VAL A 867 -28.82 -53.06 35.24
CA VAL A 867 -29.51 -51.78 35.07
C VAL A 867 -28.54 -50.62 34.85
N LEU A 868 -27.25 -50.79 35.15
CA LEU A 868 -26.20 -49.80 34.87
C LEU A 868 -26.14 -49.35 33.40
N PRO A 869 -26.40 -50.22 32.38
CA PRO A 869 -26.49 -49.78 30.97
C PRO A 869 -27.57 -48.73 30.71
N ALA A 870 -28.61 -48.62 31.54
CA ALA A 870 -29.63 -47.57 31.39
C ALA A 870 -29.08 -46.18 31.74
N LEU A 871 -28.15 -46.11 32.70
CA LEU A 871 -27.43 -44.89 33.07
C LEU A 871 -26.21 -44.60 32.17
N GLN A 872 -25.89 -45.47 31.21
CA GLN A 872 -24.72 -45.29 30.34
C GLN A 872 -24.67 -43.91 29.65
N PRO A 873 -25.77 -43.32 29.14
CA PRO A 873 -25.74 -41.96 28.59
C PRO A 873 -25.42 -40.86 29.61
N VAL A 874 -25.71 -41.06 30.90
CA VAL A 874 -25.33 -40.10 31.96
C VAL A 874 -23.81 -40.10 32.09
N TYR A 875 -23.21 -41.26 32.37
CA TYR A 875 -21.76 -41.40 32.53
C TYR A 875 -20.97 -41.07 31.25
N GLN A 876 -21.50 -41.35 30.07
CA GLN A 876 -20.83 -41.07 28.80
C GLN A 876 -20.88 -39.60 28.38
N SER A 877 -21.89 -38.84 28.85
CA SER A 877 -22.07 -37.45 28.40
C SER A 877 -21.05 -36.50 29.02
N ALA A 878 -20.72 -36.66 30.30
CA ALA A 878 -19.60 -36.00 31.01
C ALA A 878 -19.47 -36.60 32.45
N PRO A 879 -18.69 -36.04 33.41
CA PRO A 879 -17.98 -34.76 33.43
C PRO A 879 -16.83 -34.66 32.42
N ALA A 880 -16.38 -33.42 32.17
CA ALA A 880 -15.25 -33.14 31.29
C ALA A 880 -13.90 -33.49 31.94
N VAL A 881 -13.83 -33.39 33.26
CA VAL A 881 -12.76 -33.88 34.13
C VAL A 881 -13.43 -34.60 35.30
N TRP A 882 -13.02 -35.83 35.58
CA TRP A 882 -13.45 -36.54 36.79
C TRP A 882 -12.66 -36.03 37.99
N SER A 883 -13.30 -35.82 39.13
CA SER A 883 -12.64 -35.46 40.38
C SER A 883 -12.86 -36.56 41.42
N ILE A 884 -11.86 -36.84 42.27
CA ILE A 884 -12.00 -37.83 43.34
C ILE A 884 -11.07 -37.50 44.53
N ASP A 885 -11.60 -37.68 45.74
CA ASP A 885 -10.79 -37.84 46.94
C ASP A 885 -10.61 -39.35 47.21
N LEU A 886 -9.37 -39.84 47.08
CA LEU A 886 -9.02 -41.25 47.32
C LEU A 886 -8.75 -41.58 48.79
N SER A 887 -8.83 -40.59 49.69
CA SER A 887 -8.93 -40.82 51.15
C SER A 887 -10.36 -41.14 51.58
N GLU A 888 -11.37 -40.64 50.85
CA GLU A 888 -12.79 -40.91 51.12
C GLU A 888 -13.38 -42.04 50.26
N ARG A 889 -13.05 -42.09 48.96
CA ARG A 889 -13.65 -43.00 47.97
C ARG A 889 -12.65 -44.00 47.39
N LYS A 890 -13.13 -45.21 47.07
CA LYS A 890 -12.29 -46.30 46.54
C LYS A 890 -11.96 -46.12 45.07
N ALA A 891 -10.72 -46.38 44.68
CA ALA A 891 -10.28 -46.32 43.29
C ALA A 891 -11.02 -47.34 42.39
N SER A 892 -11.50 -48.45 42.96
CA SER A 892 -12.29 -49.45 42.24
C SER A 892 -13.66 -48.94 41.74
N LEU A 893 -14.27 -47.94 42.40
CA LEU A 893 -15.50 -47.30 41.91
C LEU A 893 -15.20 -46.41 40.70
N LEU A 894 -14.12 -45.62 40.77
CA LEU A 894 -13.63 -44.82 39.65
C LEU A 894 -13.31 -45.71 38.44
N LEU A 895 -12.65 -46.85 38.66
CA LEU A 895 -12.33 -47.82 37.61
C LEU A 895 -13.58 -48.33 36.87
N GLU A 896 -14.67 -48.65 37.59
CA GLU A 896 -15.92 -49.09 36.97
C GLU A 896 -16.60 -47.96 36.17
N VAL A 897 -16.57 -46.71 36.66
CA VAL A 897 -17.15 -45.57 35.94
C VAL A 897 -16.31 -45.15 34.73
N LEU A 898 -14.98 -45.23 34.82
CA LEU A 898 -14.07 -44.95 33.71
C LEU A 898 -14.22 -45.98 32.56
N LYS A 899 -14.54 -47.24 32.86
CA LYS A 899 -14.87 -48.27 31.85
C LYS A 899 -16.13 -47.96 31.03
N LEU A 900 -17.04 -47.13 31.54
CA LEU A 900 -18.26 -46.72 30.81
C LEU A 900 -18.00 -45.61 29.80
N GLN A 901 -16.87 -44.90 29.92
CA GLN A 901 -16.51 -43.76 29.08
C GLN A 901 -16.25 -44.17 27.62
N PRO A 902 -16.62 -43.35 26.62
CA PRO A 902 -16.34 -43.65 25.21
C PRO A 902 -14.86 -43.40 24.86
N GLU A 903 -14.18 -42.57 25.64
CA GLU A 903 -12.83 -42.06 25.44
C GLU A 903 -12.14 -41.86 26.79
N LYS A 904 -10.80 -41.88 26.81
CA LYS A 904 -10.04 -41.63 28.04
C LYS A 904 -10.30 -40.23 28.61
N LYS A 905 -10.66 -40.13 29.90
CA LYS A 905 -10.97 -38.84 30.55
C LYS A 905 -9.83 -38.31 31.44
N PRO A 906 -9.69 -36.99 31.61
CA PRO A 906 -8.88 -36.40 32.67
C PRO A 906 -9.41 -36.76 34.06
N VAL A 907 -8.50 -36.89 35.03
CA VAL A 907 -8.80 -37.07 36.47
C VAL A 907 -8.04 -36.04 37.29
N GLU A 908 -8.75 -35.32 38.16
CA GLU A 908 -8.24 -34.46 39.22
C GLU A 908 -8.32 -35.19 40.57
N LEU A 909 -7.23 -35.17 41.33
CA LEU A 909 -7.17 -35.72 42.69
C LEU A 909 -7.29 -34.59 43.72
N ASN A 910 -8.21 -34.76 44.66
CA ASN A 910 -8.51 -33.81 45.74
C ASN A 910 -7.97 -34.30 47.10
N GLY A 911 -7.61 -35.58 47.18
CA GLY A 911 -7.14 -36.26 48.38
C GLY A 911 -6.66 -37.67 48.08
N TRP A 912 -5.92 -38.27 49.01
CA TRP A 912 -5.17 -39.51 48.78
C TRP A 912 -5.10 -40.38 50.04
N SER A 913 -5.04 -41.70 49.85
CA SER A 913 -4.93 -42.69 50.91
C SER A 913 -3.55 -43.35 50.94
N ASP A 914 -2.93 -43.38 52.12
CA ASP A 914 -1.69 -44.14 52.38
C ASP A 914 -1.89 -45.67 52.31
N VAL A 915 -3.10 -46.17 51.99
CA VAL A 915 -3.41 -47.60 51.89
C VAL A 915 -2.98 -48.15 50.52
N GLU A 916 -1.88 -48.90 50.51
CA GLU A 916 -1.25 -49.54 49.34
C GLU A 916 -2.23 -50.23 48.37
N SER A 917 -3.29 -50.89 48.87
CA SER A 917 -4.27 -51.57 48.00
C SER A 917 -5.15 -50.62 47.17
N GLU A 918 -5.43 -49.41 47.67
CA GLU A 918 -6.14 -48.39 46.88
C GLU A 918 -5.20 -47.77 45.85
N VAL A 919 -3.91 -47.59 46.18
CA VAL A 919 -2.87 -47.16 45.22
C VAL A 919 -2.76 -48.15 44.04
N ARG A 920 -2.63 -49.45 44.34
CA ARG A 920 -2.61 -50.52 43.33
C ARG A 920 -3.91 -50.57 42.51
N SER A 921 -5.05 -50.23 43.11
CA SER A 921 -6.34 -50.13 42.40
C SER A 921 -6.42 -48.88 41.52
N PHE A 922 -5.78 -47.77 41.91
CA PHE A 922 -5.66 -46.57 41.10
C PHE A 922 -4.72 -46.75 39.90
N LEU A 923 -3.63 -47.53 40.03
CA LEU A 923 -2.77 -47.90 38.90
C LEU A 923 -3.55 -48.55 37.75
N GLN A 924 -4.59 -49.34 38.04
CA GLN A 924 -5.46 -49.93 37.02
C GLN A 924 -6.30 -48.88 36.27
N CYS A 925 -6.67 -47.77 36.93
CA CYS A 925 -7.42 -46.67 36.33
C CYS A 925 -6.62 -45.94 35.23
N LEU A 926 -5.29 -45.89 35.33
CA LEU A 926 -4.40 -45.20 34.38
C LEU A 926 -4.59 -45.65 32.92
N SER A 927 -5.01 -46.91 32.71
CA SER A 927 -5.35 -47.44 31.39
C SER A 927 -6.51 -46.69 30.73
N TYR A 928 -7.42 -46.08 31.51
CA TYR A 928 -8.58 -45.30 31.07
C TYR A 928 -8.43 -43.77 31.27
N ILE A 929 -7.38 -43.31 31.94
CA ILE A 929 -7.10 -41.87 32.18
C ILE A 929 -6.30 -41.28 31.02
N SER A 930 -6.65 -40.05 30.58
CA SER A 930 -5.89 -39.29 29.57
C SER A 930 -4.98 -38.22 30.16
N GLN A 931 -5.34 -37.64 31.31
CA GLN A 931 -4.54 -36.65 32.04
C GLN A 931 -4.78 -36.83 33.54
N LEU A 932 -3.73 -36.77 34.36
CA LEU A 932 -3.81 -36.79 35.83
C LEU A 932 -3.39 -35.42 36.39
N ARG A 933 -4.17 -34.87 37.31
CA ARG A 933 -4.05 -33.51 37.83
C ARG A 933 -4.26 -33.45 39.35
N PHE A 934 -3.90 -32.33 39.96
CA PHE A 934 -4.26 -31.98 41.34
C PHE A 934 -5.25 -30.83 41.38
N TYR A 935 -6.17 -30.88 42.34
CA TYR A 935 -7.15 -29.81 42.55
C TYR A 935 -6.48 -28.57 43.17
N PRO A 936 -6.86 -27.32 42.81
CA PRO A 936 -6.17 -26.11 43.28
C PRO A 936 -6.12 -25.93 44.80
N ASP A 937 -7.16 -26.35 45.53
CA ASP A 937 -7.21 -26.26 47.00
C ASP A 937 -6.40 -27.35 47.71
N TRP A 938 -5.65 -28.21 47.00
CA TRP A 938 -4.82 -29.26 47.60
C TRP A 938 -3.49 -28.69 48.14
N SER A 939 -3.63 -27.84 49.17
CA SER A 939 -2.73 -26.77 49.62
C SER A 939 -1.39 -27.18 50.25
N ASP A 940 -0.85 -28.35 49.95
CA ASP A 940 0.41 -28.84 50.52
C ASP A 940 1.28 -29.53 49.45
N PRO A 941 2.29 -28.83 48.88
CA PRO A 941 3.21 -29.39 47.89
C PRO A 941 3.91 -30.66 48.35
N SER A 942 4.22 -30.77 49.65
CA SER A 942 4.96 -31.93 50.19
C SER A 942 4.12 -33.21 50.13
N LYS A 943 2.80 -33.11 50.35
CA LYS A 943 1.87 -34.24 50.17
C LYS A 943 1.75 -34.66 48.72
N GLN A 944 1.67 -33.70 47.80
CA GLN A 944 1.64 -33.95 46.36
C GLN A 944 2.90 -34.69 45.89
N ILE A 945 4.09 -34.20 46.28
CA ILE A 945 5.38 -34.81 45.92
C ILE A 945 5.52 -36.20 46.55
N LYS A 946 5.14 -36.38 47.83
CA LYS A 946 5.12 -37.70 48.49
C LYS A 946 4.26 -38.69 47.71
N PHE A 947 3.00 -38.33 47.40
CA PHE A 947 2.10 -39.19 46.63
C PHE A 947 2.73 -39.61 45.29
N LEU A 948 3.39 -38.69 44.58
CA LEU A 948 4.02 -39.00 43.29
C LEU A 948 5.17 -39.99 43.41
N VAL A 949 6.00 -39.85 44.45
CA VAL A 949 7.05 -40.82 44.75
C VAL A 949 6.44 -42.17 45.13
N ASP A 950 5.38 -42.21 45.94
CA ASP A 950 4.68 -43.45 46.32
C ASP A 950 4.04 -44.15 45.09
N LEU A 951 3.40 -43.39 44.19
CA LEU A 951 2.81 -43.89 42.95
C LEU A 951 3.88 -44.45 42.00
N LEU A 952 4.99 -43.74 41.82
CA LEU A 952 6.13 -44.20 41.02
C LEU A 952 6.80 -45.44 41.61
N SER A 953 6.91 -45.50 42.94
CA SER A 953 7.45 -46.64 43.67
C SER A 953 6.61 -47.89 43.41
N GLN A 954 5.29 -47.79 43.62
CA GLN A 954 4.39 -48.93 43.45
C GLN A 954 4.17 -49.30 41.98
N ALA A 955 4.24 -48.35 41.05
CA ALA A 955 4.26 -48.64 39.62
C ALA A 955 5.51 -49.43 39.20
N ALA A 956 6.68 -49.10 39.76
CA ALA A 956 7.91 -49.84 39.52
C ALA A 956 7.86 -51.26 40.13
N GLU A 957 7.33 -51.39 41.34
CA GLU A 957 7.13 -52.68 42.01
C GLU A 957 6.11 -53.58 41.29
N TRP A 958 5.04 -52.99 40.76
CA TRP A 958 4.07 -53.72 39.96
C TRP A 958 4.65 -54.17 38.61
N GLU A 959 5.41 -53.30 37.93
CA GLU A 959 6.12 -53.65 36.68
C GLU A 959 7.18 -54.74 36.91
N GLU A 960 7.88 -54.73 38.04
CA GLU A 960 8.81 -55.79 38.47
C GLU A 960 8.09 -57.11 38.82
N GLN A 961 6.91 -57.05 39.44
CA GLN A 961 6.11 -58.23 39.85
C GLN A 961 5.32 -58.89 38.71
N THR A 962 4.88 -58.12 37.71
CA THR A 962 3.93 -58.58 36.67
C THR A 962 4.48 -58.56 35.25
N GLY A 963 5.52 -57.75 34.97
CA GLY A 963 5.96 -57.44 33.61
C GLY A 963 5.06 -56.48 32.84
N GLU A 964 3.97 -55.97 33.44
CA GLU A 964 3.14 -54.93 32.86
C GLU A 964 3.88 -53.58 32.89
N LYS A 965 3.86 -52.84 31.76
CA LYS A 965 4.65 -51.59 31.59
C LYS A 965 4.00 -50.39 32.29
N THR A 966 3.87 -50.50 33.60
CA THR A 966 3.10 -49.61 34.47
C THR A 966 3.75 -48.24 34.60
N LEU A 967 5.08 -48.15 34.65
CA LEU A 967 5.79 -46.86 34.59
C LEU A 967 5.56 -46.14 33.25
N LYS A 968 5.33 -46.89 32.15
CA LYS A 968 4.95 -46.32 30.85
C LYS A 968 3.47 -45.92 30.78
N LEU A 969 2.59 -46.56 31.55
CA LEU A 969 1.20 -46.11 31.70
C LEU A 969 1.14 -44.82 32.53
N VAL A 970 1.84 -44.78 33.65
CA VAL A 970 2.05 -43.58 34.49
C VAL A 970 2.61 -42.41 33.65
N SER A 971 3.66 -42.65 32.84
CA SER A 971 4.21 -41.58 31.98
C SER A 971 3.28 -41.12 30.85
N SER A 972 2.24 -41.89 30.53
CA SER A 972 1.26 -41.53 29.49
C SER A 972 0.11 -40.64 29.98
N VAL A 973 -0.04 -40.44 31.30
CA VAL A 973 -1.12 -39.60 31.87
C VAL A 973 -0.66 -38.21 32.32
N TRP A 974 0.62 -37.85 32.18
CA TRP A 974 1.10 -36.53 32.59
C TRP A 974 2.02 -35.83 31.58
N THR A 975 1.94 -34.50 31.57
CA THR A 975 2.81 -33.54 30.89
C THR A 975 2.74 -32.24 31.70
N TYR A 976 3.74 -31.36 31.63
CA TYR A 976 3.74 -30.09 32.40
C TYR A 976 2.41 -29.30 32.35
N ARG A 977 1.80 -29.19 31.17
CA ARG A 977 0.54 -28.43 30.95
C ARG A 977 -0.72 -29.10 31.49
N THR A 978 -0.61 -30.37 31.87
CA THR A 978 -1.72 -31.20 32.34
C THR A 978 -1.47 -31.74 33.74
N PHE A 979 -0.32 -31.42 34.33
CA PHE A 979 0.21 -32.00 35.55
C PHE A 979 1.53 -31.28 35.93
N PRO A 980 1.73 -30.84 37.19
CA PRO A 980 0.81 -30.93 38.33
C PRO A 980 -0.20 -29.76 38.42
N PHE A 981 -0.03 -28.71 37.61
CA PHE A 981 -0.75 -27.43 37.76
C PHE A 981 -2.03 -27.34 36.91
N CYS A 982 -2.97 -26.46 37.29
CA CYS A 982 -4.19 -26.16 36.55
C CYS A 982 -4.21 -24.71 36.03
N ASP A 983 -4.62 -24.52 34.79
CA ASP A 983 -4.14 -23.48 33.85
C ASP A 983 -4.97 -22.17 33.88
N SER A 984 -5.47 -21.69 35.05
CA SER A 984 -6.63 -20.76 35.02
C SER A 984 -6.94 -19.69 36.12
N TYR A 985 -6.26 -19.56 37.27
CA TYR A 985 -6.85 -18.74 38.39
C TYR A 985 -6.01 -17.71 39.19
N TYR A 986 -4.71 -17.49 38.94
CA TYR A 986 -3.93 -16.47 39.69
C TYR A 986 -3.05 -15.59 38.78
N ASP A 987 -2.49 -14.51 39.33
CA ASP A 987 -1.62 -13.58 38.59
C ASP A 987 -0.32 -14.26 38.11
N ASP A 988 0.08 -13.92 36.89
CA ASP A 988 1.00 -14.71 36.04
C ASP A 988 2.44 -14.83 36.60
N ASP A 989 2.81 -14.07 37.62
CA ASP A 989 4.22 -13.85 38.00
C ASP A 989 4.64 -14.49 39.34
N GLU A 990 3.69 -14.85 40.20
CA GLU A 990 3.94 -15.58 41.46
C GLU A 990 3.82 -17.10 41.23
N ILE A 991 2.96 -17.52 40.28
CA ILE A 991 2.81 -18.92 39.86
C ILE A 991 4.12 -19.49 39.30
N LYS A 992 4.82 -18.75 38.41
CA LYS A 992 6.03 -19.24 37.69
C LYS A 992 7.12 -19.74 38.62
N GLU A 993 7.24 -19.14 39.79
CA GLU A 993 8.22 -19.46 40.84
C GLU A 993 7.86 -20.77 41.54
N TYR A 994 6.67 -20.83 42.12
CA TYR A 994 6.08 -22.03 42.72
C TYR A 994 6.12 -23.24 41.77
N GLN A 995 5.91 -23.01 40.46
CA GLN A 995 5.98 -24.06 39.45
C GLN A 995 7.38 -24.62 39.22
N CYS A 996 8.42 -23.79 39.32
CA CYS A 996 9.81 -24.23 39.15
C CYS A 996 10.31 -24.95 40.41
N ASP A 997 10.01 -24.40 41.59
CA ASP A 997 10.37 -24.99 42.88
C ASP A 997 9.75 -26.38 43.10
N PHE A 998 8.46 -26.54 42.82
CA PHE A 998 7.80 -27.86 42.90
C PHE A 998 8.51 -28.93 42.06
N LEU A 999 8.98 -28.56 40.87
CA LEU A 999 9.70 -29.48 39.97
C LEU A 999 11.12 -29.79 40.44
N LEU A 1000 11.81 -28.84 41.07
CA LEU A 1000 13.13 -29.06 41.68
C LEU A 1000 13.01 -29.99 42.89
N ASP A 1001 12.04 -29.75 43.77
CA ASP A 1001 11.78 -30.57 44.95
C ASP A 1001 11.30 -31.98 44.57
N LEU A 1002 10.40 -32.12 43.58
CA LEU A 1002 9.99 -33.42 43.02
C LEU A 1002 11.19 -34.19 42.43
N TYR A 1003 12.08 -33.51 41.71
CA TYR A 1003 13.29 -34.13 41.16
C TYR A 1003 14.21 -34.66 42.27
N SER A 1004 14.43 -33.87 43.32
CA SER A 1004 15.26 -34.28 44.47
C SER A 1004 14.68 -35.51 45.17
N HIS A 1005 13.40 -35.47 45.56
CA HIS A 1005 12.75 -36.60 46.23
C HIS A 1005 12.72 -37.88 45.39
N VAL A 1006 12.58 -37.76 44.06
CA VAL A 1006 12.70 -38.91 43.15
C VAL A 1006 14.14 -39.43 43.09
N LYS A 1007 15.16 -38.57 43.00
CA LYS A 1007 16.58 -38.98 43.03
C LYS A 1007 16.95 -39.67 44.34
N ASP A 1008 16.44 -39.21 45.46
CA ASP A 1008 16.63 -39.86 46.76
C ASP A 1008 16.03 -41.26 46.77
N TYR A 1009 14.79 -41.43 46.28
CA TYR A 1009 14.18 -42.76 46.11
C TYR A 1009 14.99 -43.68 45.18
N GLN A 1010 15.45 -43.18 44.03
CA GLN A 1010 16.29 -43.94 43.11
C GLN A 1010 17.60 -44.39 43.77
N THR A 1011 18.19 -43.53 44.60
CA THR A 1011 19.46 -43.79 45.29
C THR A 1011 19.28 -44.80 46.44
N GLN A 1012 18.15 -44.74 47.14
CA GLN A 1012 17.83 -45.66 48.24
C GLN A 1012 17.41 -47.06 47.77
N THR A 1013 16.71 -47.17 46.63
CA THR A 1013 16.14 -48.44 46.15
C THR A 1013 16.85 -49.05 44.94
N GLY A 1014 17.67 -48.27 44.22
CA GLY A 1014 18.28 -48.67 42.95
C GLY A 1014 17.31 -48.72 41.76
N ARG A 1015 16.02 -48.40 41.93
CA ARG A 1015 15.00 -48.50 40.86
C ARG A 1015 15.00 -47.28 39.94
N SER A 1016 14.78 -47.52 38.64
CA SER A 1016 14.81 -46.47 37.62
C SER A 1016 13.42 -45.89 37.31
N VAL A 1017 12.92 -45.00 38.18
CA VAL A 1017 11.58 -44.39 38.03
C VAL A 1017 11.57 -43.03 37.33
N LEU A 1018 12.70 -42.31 37.31
CA LEU A 1018 12.81 -40.99 36.67
C LEU A 1018 12.39 -40.94 35.18
N PRO A 1019 12.62 -41.97 34.34
CA PRO A 1019 12.11 -41.99 32.97
C PRO A 1019 10.58 -41.87 32.85
N ALA A 1020 9.83 -42.19 33.91
CA ALA A 1020 8.38 -42.00 33.89
C ALA A 1020 7.99 -40.51 33.99
N LEU A 1021 8.76 -39.68 34.67
CA LEU A 1021 8.56 -38.21 34.75
C LEU A 1021 9.16 -37.45 33.56
N GLN A 1022 9.86 -38.13 32.65
CA GLN A 1022 10.48 -37.50 31.49
C GLN A 1022 9.51 -36.62 30.66
N PRO A 1023 8.22 -36.97 30.43
CA PRO A 1023 7.26 -36.11 29.73
C PRO A 1023 6.84 -34.84 30.48
N VAL A 1024 7.08 -34.76 31.79
CA VAL A 1024 6.88 -33.55 32.60
C VAL A 1024 8.05 -32.59 32.34
N TYR A 1025 9.29 -33.07 32.53
CA TYR A 1025 10.50 -32.27 32.34
C TYR A 1025 10.80 -31.94 30.87
N GLN A 1026 10.38 -32.76 29.90
CA GLN A 1026 10.60 -32.53 28.46
C GLN A 1026 9.53 -31.68 27.77
N SER A 1027 8.67 -31.01 28.53
CA SER A 1027 7.63 -30.18 27.94
C SER A 1027 8.16 -28.87 27.32
N ALA A 1028 7.32 -28.22 26.52
CA ALA A 1028 7.60 -26.87 26.04
C ALA A 1028 7.63 -25.84 27.19
N SER A 1029 6.96 -26.14 28.30
CA SER A 1029 6.83 -25.32 29.51
C SER A 1029 7.66 -25.89 30.69
N PRO A 1030 8.15 -25.07 31.64
CA PRO A 1030 7.94 -23.62 31.74
C PRO A 1030 8.63 -22.88 30.59
N ALA A 1031 8.08 -21.72 30.20
CA ALA A 1031 8.65 -20.92 29.11
C ALA A 1031 9.95 -20.21 29.53
N VAL A 1032 10.09 -19.92 30.83
CA VAL A 1032 11.27 -19.40 31.51
C VAL A 1032 11.38 -20.14 32.84
N TRP A 1033 12.56 -20.66 33.19
CA TRP A 1033 12.81 -21.22 34.52
C TRP A 1033 13.12 -20.09 35.51
N SER A 1034 12.21 -19.81 36.44
CA SER A 1034 12.44 -18.91 37.58
C SER A 1034 13.14 -19.68 38.70
N ILE A 1035 14.24 -19.16 39.24
CA ILE A 1035 14.89 -19.73 40.44
C ILE A 1035 15.55 -18.65 41.29
N ASP A 1036 15.44 -18.79 42.61
CA ASP A 1036 16.25 -18.04 43.55
C ASP A 1036 17.45 -18.90 44.01
N LEU A 1037 18.66 -18.48 43.65
CA LEU A 1037 19.89 -19.19 43.99
C LEU A 1037 20.43 -18.84 45.38
N SER A 1038 19.78 -17.95 46.13
CA SER A 1038 20.04 -17.77 47.57
C SER A 1038 19.30 -18.81 48.42
N GLU A 1039 18.19 -19.38 47.93
CA GLU A 1039 17.43 -20.44 48.61
C GLU A 1039 17.63 -21.84 47.99
N ARG A 1040 17.87 -21.94 46.68
CA ARG A 1040 17.92 -23.22 45.93
C ARG A 1040 19.31 -23.49 45.33
N LYS A 1041 19.68 -24.78 45.27
CA LYS A 1041 20.97 -25.23 44.74
C LYS A 1041 20.99 -25.29 43.21
N ALA A 1042 21.99 -24.66 42.60
CA ALA A 1042 22.20 -24.70 41.15
C ALA A 1042 22.54 -26.11 40.64
N SER A 1043 23.10 -26.96 41.50
CA SER A 1043 23.34 -28.37 41.19
C SER A 1043 22.07 -29.20 40.91
N LEU A 1044 20.92 -28.83 41.51
CA LEU A 1044 19.61 -29.43 41.17
C LEU A 1044 19.07 -28.91 39.84
N LEU A 1045 19.17 -27.59 39.62
CA LEU A 1045 18.78 -26.96 38.35
C LEU A 1045 19.53 -27.58 37.16
N LEU A 1046 20.85 -27.81 37.30
CA LEU A 1046 21.67 -28.45 36.27
C LEU A 1046 21.13 -29.82 35.84
N GLU A 1047 20.73 -30.65 36.81
CA GLU A 1047 20.23 -32.00 36.56
C GLU A 1047 18.82 -32.03 35.94
N VAL A 1048 18.01 -30.99 36.18
CA VAL A 1048 16.70 -30.78 35.54
C VAL A 1048 16.84 -30.16 34.14
N LEU A 1049 17.78 -29.22 33.95
CA LEU A 1049 18.08 -28.63 32.65
C LEU A 1049 18.66 -29.66 31.67
N LYS A 1050 19.45 -30.63 32.15
CA LYS A 1050 19.91 -31.80 31.35
C LYS A 1050 18.79 -32.67 30.80
N LEU A 1051 17.59 -32.65 31.39
CA LEU A 1051 16.44 -33.37 30.86
C LEU A 1051 15.75 -32.63 29.69
N GLN A 1052 15.93 -31.31 29.56
CA GLN A 1052 15.23 -30.50 28.55
C GLN A 1052 15.61 -30.92 27.12
N PRO A 1053 14.67 -30.92 26.16
CA PRO A 1053 14.98 -31.24 24.75
C PRO A 1053 15.69 -30.09 24.02
N GLU A 1054 15.54 -28.86 24.53
CA GLU A 1054 16.05 -27.61 23.95
C GLU A 1054 16.51 -26.69 25.07
N LYS A 1055 17.42 -25.76 24.77
CA LYS A 1055 17.91 -24.78 25.74
C LYS A 1055 16.80 -23.82 26.18
N LYS A 1056 16.57 -23.68 27.49
CA LYS A 1056 15.51 -22.81 28.04
C LYS A 1056 16.04 -21.45 28.53
N PRO A 1057 15.22 -20.39 28.50
CA PRO A 1057 15.49 -19.17 29.26
C PRO A 1057 15.47 -19.42 30.76
N VAL A 1058 16.29 -18.67 31.51
CA VAL A 1058 16.32 -18.67 32.98
C VAL A 1058 16.17 -17.23 33.49
N GLU A 1059 15.35 -17.07 34.53
CA GLU A 1059 15.24 -15.85 35.34
C GLU A 1059 15.83 -16.13 36.73
N LEU A 1060 16.78 -15.29 37.15
CA LEU A 1060 17.35 -15.31 38.49
C LEU A 1060 16.77 -14.17 39.34
N LYS A 1061 16.38 -14.50 40.58
CA LYS A 1061 15.80 -13.56 41.55
C LYS A 1061 16.77 -13.17 42.67
N GLY A 1062 17.44 -14.17 43.24
CA GLY A 1062 18.49 -14.04 44.23
C GLY A 1062 19.70 -14.91 43.91
N TRP A 1063 20.78 -14.73 44.67
CA TRP A 1063 22.11 -15.28 44.40
C TRP A 1063 22.79 -15.77 45.69
N SER A 1064 23.62 -16.80 45.58
CA SER A 1064 24.47 -17.29 46.67
C SER A 1064 25.93 -16.92 46.43
N ASP A 1065 26.58 -16.41 47.46
CA ASP A 1065 28.02 -16.13 47.48
C ASP A 1065 28.89 -17.39 47.68
N GLU A 1066 28.28 -18.60 47.72
CA GLU A 1066 29.03 -19.87 47.78
C GLU A 1066 29.65 -20.24 46.42
N GLU A 1067 30.98 -20.12 46.31
CA GLU A 1067 31.80 -20.49 45.14
C GLU A 1067 31.44 -21.86 44.50
N SER A 1068 30.99 -22.83 45.30
CA SER A 1068 30.51 -24.14 44.86
C SER A 1068 29.18 -24.13 44.12
N GLU A 1069 28.22 -23.31 44.55
CA GLU A 1069 26.94 -23.14 43.84
C GLU A 1069 27.13 -22.22 42.62
N VAL A 1070 28.01 -21.20 42.70
CA VAL A 1070 28.43 -20.41 41.52
C VAL A 1070 29.00 -21.33 40.43
N ARG A 1071 29.97 -22.21 40.75
CA ARG A 1071 30.51 -23.19 39.77
C ARG A 1071 29.48 -24.20 39.28
N SER A 1072 28.48 -24.54 40.10
CA SER A 1072 27.37 -25.42 39.68
C SER A 1072 26.42 -24.70 38.71
N PHE A 1073 26.19 -23.40 38.90
CA PHE A 1073 25.42 -22.58 37.97
C PHE A 1073 26.13 -22.35 36.64
N LEU A 1074 27.46 -22.15 36.64
CA LEU A 1074 28.23 -22.00 35.41
C LEU A 1074 28.14 -23.22 34.47
N GLN A 1075 27.93 -24.42 35.01
CA GLN A 1075 27.65 -25.62 34.20
C GLN A 1075 26.26 -25.59 33.56
N CYS A 1076 25.28 -24.93 34.19
CA CYS A 1076 23.91 -24.77 33.66
C CYS A 1076 23.90 -23.98 32.35
N LEU A 1077 24.80 -22.99 32.19
CA LEU A 1077 24.88 -22.10 31.01
C LEU A 1077 24.91 -22.85 29.67
N SER A 1078 25.53 -24.03 29.64
CA SER A 1078 25.57 -24.87 28.44
C SER A 1078 24.16 -25.33 27.98
N TYR A 1079 23.18 -25.36 28.88
CA TYR A 1079 21.77 -25.71 28.66
C TYR A 1079 20.80 -24.50 28.67
N ILE A 1080 21.30 -23.28 28.91
CA ILE A 1080 20.50 -22.04 28.95
C ILE A 1080 20.55 -21.35 27.58
N SER A 1081 19.41 -20.82 27.11
CA SER A 1081 19.33 -20.06 25.85
C SER A 1081 19.34 -18.55 26.05
N GLN A 1082 18.76 -18.06 27.14
CA GLN A 1082 18.76 -16.66 27.56
C GLN A 1082 18.84 -16.60 29.09
N LEU A 1083 19.65 -15.70 29.62
CA LEU A 1083 19.75 -15.45 31.07
C LEU A 1083 19.22 -14.04 31.37
N SER A 1084 18.37 -13.96 32.39
CA SER A 1084 17.69 -12.73 32.81
C SER A 1084 17.70 -12.61 34.34
N PHE A 1085 17.60 -11.39 34.84
CA PHE A 1085 17.57 -11.07 36.27
C PHE A 1085 16.35 -10.23 36.58
N ARG A 1086 15.69 -10.52 37.71
CA ARG A 1086 14.50 -9.77 38.16
C ARG A 1086 14.85 -8.61 39.09
N CYS A 1087 16.13 -8.38 39.38
CA CYS A 1087 16.63 -7.36 40.30
C CYS A 1087 17.96 -6.76 39.78
N ASP A 1088 18.17 -5.46 39.99
CA ASP A 1088 19.39 -4.72 39.64
C ASP A 1088 20.54 -5.00 40.64
N ASP A 1089 20.93 -6.27 40.79
CA ASP A 1089 21.99 -6.68 41.71
C ASP A 1089 23.33 -6.89 40.98
N ASP A 1090 24.08 -5.80 40.79
CA ASP A 1090 25.43 -5.76 40.19
C ASP A 1090 26.39 -6.81 40.78
N ARG A 1091 26.12 -7.30 42.00
CA ARG A 1091 26.92 -8.33 42.68
C ARG A 1091 26.96 -9.66 41.92
N PHE A 1092 25.94 -10.03 41.15
CA PHE A 1092 25.99 -11.27 40.35
C PHE A 1092 27.22 -11.26 39.43
N PHE A 1093 27.39 -10.18 38.66
CA PHE A 1093 28.48 -10.08 37.69
C PHE A 1093 29.83 -10.02 38.38
N GLN A 1094 29.91 -9.30 39.51
CA GLN A 1094 31.12 -9.24 40.32
C GLN A 1094 31.50 -10.62 40.90
N THR A 1095 30.61 -11.29 41.62
CA THR A 1095 30.85 -12.60 42.25
C THR A 1095 31.20 -13.67 41.21
N VAL A 1096 30.59 -13.64 40.01
CA VAL A 1096 30.97 -14.54 38.92
C VAL A 1096 32.35 -14.22 38.36
N CYS A 1097 32.69 -12.94 38.12
CA CYS A 1097 34.04 -12.54 37.67
C CYS A 1097 35.13 -12.84 38.71
N GLU A 1098 34.82 -12.80 40.00
CA GLU A 1098 35.73 -13.20 41.08
C GLU A 1098 35.85 -14.74 41.20
N SER A 1099 34.78 -15.48 40.89
CA SER A 1099 34.74 -16.96 40.97
C SER A 1099 35.32 -17.69 39.74
N ILE A 1100 35.51 -17.00 38.61
CA ILE A 1100 36.18 -17.54 37.40
C ILE A 1100 37.59 -16.95 37.28
N PRO A 1101 38.60 -17.50 37.98
CA PRO A 1101 39.99 -17.13 37.78
C PRO A 1101 40.51 -17.78 36.50
N VAL A 1102 40.15 -17.22 35.33
CA VAL A 1102 40.45 -17.74 33.98
C VAL A 1102 41.89 -18.26 33.86
N ARG A 1103 42.04 -19.59 33.95
CA ARG A 1103 43.34 -20.31 33.96
C ARG A 1103 43.30 -21.58 33.11
N SER A 1104 42.14 -21.97 32.61
CA SER A 1104 41.90 -23.16 31.79
C SER A 1104 40.90 -22.88 30.67
N ARG A 1105 41.03 -23.63 29.58
CA ARG A 1105 40.17 -23.54 28.39
C ARG A 1105 38.69 -23.86 28.66
N GLU A 1106 38.40 -24.53 29.76
CA GLU A 1106 37.02 -24.85 30.18
C GLU A 1106 36.38 -23.66 30.90
N GLU A 1107 37.14 -22.90 31.67
CA GLU A 1107 36.71 -21.62 32.27
C GLU A 1107 36.49 -20.54 31.19
N ASP A 1108 37.37 -20.45 30.18
CA ASP A 1108 37.18 -19.60 28.99
C ASP A 1108 35.82 -19.88 28.32
N GLN A 1109 35.52 -21.17 28.12
CA GLN A 1109 34.30 -21.60 27.43
C GLN A 1109 33.03 -21.37 28.27
N GLN A 1110 33.13 -21.44 29.61
CA GLN A 1110 32.04 -21.09 30.52
C GLN A 1110 31.77 -19.57 30.50
N LEU A 1111 32.80 -18.73 30.59
CA LEU A 1111 32.66 -17.28 30.52
C LEU A 1111 32.09 -16.80 29.17
N ALA A 1112 32.54 -17.39 28.06
CA ALA A 1112 31.97 -17.13 26.74
C ALA A 1112 30.48 -17.54 26.65
N SER A 1113 30.10 -18.66 27.27
CA SER A 1113 28.71 -19.14 27.31
C SER A 1113 27.81 -18.24 28.16
N LEU A 1114 28.33 -17.69 29.27
CA LEU A 1114 27.62 -16.72 30.12
C LEU A 1114 27.26 -15.47 29.32
N LEU A 1115 28.26 -14.86 28.67
CA LEU A 1115 28.08 -13.65 27.89
C LEU A 1115 27.10 -13.86 26.73
N GLN A 1116 27.18 -15.02 26.05
CA GLN A 1116 26.25 -15.38 24.99
C GLN A 1116 24.80 -15.53 25.50
N ALA A 1117 24.60 -16.14 26.67
CA ALA A 1117 23.27 -16.25 27.30
C ALA A 1117 22.71 -14.88 27.72
N LEU A 1118 23.58 -13.92 28.03
CA LEU A 1118 23.26 -12.52 28.32
C LEU A 1118 23.15 -11.65 27.06
N GLY A 1119 22.98 -12.25 25.87
CA GLY A 1119 22.83 -11.55 24.60
C GLY A 1119 24.08 -10.79 24.12
N SER A 1120 25.23 -11.01 24.75
CA SER A 1120 26.47 -10.26 24.54
C SER A 1120 27.53 -11.09 23.82
N THR A 1121 27.94 -10.68 22.61
CA THR A 1121 29.02 -11.33 21.87
C THR A 1121 30.37 -10.72 22.22
N LEU A 1122 31.29 -11.53 22.76
CA LEU A 1122 32.66 -11.10 23.06
C LEU A 1122 33.66 -11.75 22.09
N SER A 1123 34.32 -10.93 21.27
CA SER A 1123 35.36 -11.35 20.33
C SER A 1123 36.75 -11.00 20.86
N LEU A 1124 37.50 -11.99 21.33
CA LEU A 1124 38.91 -11.80 21.70
C LEU A 1124 39.78 -11.71 20.44
N GLY A 1125 40.58 -10.64 20.35
CA GLY A 1125 41.63 -10.46 19.35
C GLY A 1125 42.98 -10.32 20.05
N GLY A 1126 43.87 -11.30 19.88
CA GLY A 1126 45.16 -11.43 20.55
C GLY A 1126 45.65 -12.86 20.50
#